data_AF-A0A1L7XSM5-F1
#
_entry.id   AF-A0A1L7XSM5-F1
#
_cell.length_a   1.000
_cell.length_b   1.000
_cell.length_c   1.000
_cell.angle_alpha   90.00
_cell.angle_beta   90.00
_cell.angle_gamma   90.00
#
_symmetry.space_group_name_H-M   'P 1'
#
loop_
_entity.id
_entity.type
_entity.pdbx_description
1 polymer ?
#
loop_
_entity_poly.entity_id
_entity_poly.type
_entity_poly.pdbx_seq_one_letter_code
_entity_poly.pdbx_strand_id
1 'polypeptide(L)'
;MICMVLQFKIYKYFKGAMAITGGPDGLYMRIATKSLGLGRGREGFGNARAAENMFQLMHDRQSKRLAEERRAGLACNLHLLTQEDLIGPDPSKAVLVSAAWKELQAMIGLKSIEASIQNMISALGKNYQRELNGLAPVQVSLNSLFLGGPSTGKTTVAKLYGKILADLRSLSDGEVIMTTPTDFTGSAVGSSEEKTKAILKSAMEIQSVPGEDRCVLLLGYEDEMRDMFQRANPGLSRRFPISNAFHFQDFDDAELLENLKHKLKQQGLGVSPQALDVAIQVLGRARNGLNFGNGGEVENLLATAKFNYEKRHSGHTISQIPTPQAPQLPSRLQNVESIQGLSGSVYSDSPSAAPAAVPPAIDYVFEPEDFDPDWNRAVMKASTNLQQLFKDVLGRDDMIKRLKGYIEVVRGIRIQGHDPLGSIPMNFVFKGPPGTGKPTTARKLGQVFYDLGFLSSAEVIECSAEDFIGGYVGQTATKTIKQLEKGLGKVMLIDEAYMLGQSSFGIQAVSQIVDCMTQKKFMGKMVLILSGYESDMNGLFKMNQGLAGRFTEDFIFQPLSPVTCLDILELKLNSKIMSLPTAKKGPNKISLLGKMTDLTRIPGWANARDVETLAMDIARTVYQNHTTKVSNLLASPAIAIQCMDSMICARQARAGIVSQPGSPPASPPSSPSTAGAATPPSPPGPHDQKQGHWAPPGPPQLPNWNISTYKPAYFTMTEGQHNQGPVFSSGGGYYPQSPTSQQSPFCDQNPPIPPYWSTPANPRAAHNTQEPDPRPKRGNHSKNSFGPPSHHDEPEASAEFSSQARPPPIQTATRSATRSATRPETASTYRAHRHGPAAPDDDYPDPVTRSRTRGVSRDAGVSDEVWEQLQQAIKTQKSQQAAREKKIQEEAERVKREAEEAQRAAAEAEALKIQAQQAKDAEERRLLEEQQAKAAKEARAADKKRKACQRELERLQKEEQDRQREQARVQAKLKRVGKCRAGYEWIMQYDGSYRCAGGAHCMTAAEAGL
;
A
#
# COMPACT_ATOMS: atom_id res chain seq x y z
N MET A 1 32.56 -24.34 33.20
CA MET A 1 31.89 -25.45 32.46
C MET A 1 31.88 -25.23 30.96
N ILE A 2 30.91 -24.55 30.30
CA ILE A 2 30.88 -24.46 28.80
C ILE A 2 32.22 -23.98 28.20
N CYS A 3 32.84 -22.93 28.76
CA CYS A 3 34.17 -22.45 28.34
C CYS A 3 35.19 -23.59 28.27
N MET A 4 35.32 -24.35 29.37
CA MET A 4 36.23 -25.50 29.50
C MET A 4 35.89 -26.64 28.54
N VAL A 5 34.61 -26.88 28.23
CA VAL A 5 34.22 -27.90 27.24
C VAL A 5 34.66 -27.50 25.84
N LEU A 6 34.53 -26.22 25.48
CA LEU A 6 34.93 -25.69 24.18
C LEU A 6 36.47 -25.58 24.06
N GLN A 7 37.15 -25.06 25.08
CA GLN A 7 38.61 -25.07 25.22
C GLN A 7 39.18 -26.50 25.11
N PHE A 8 38.58 -27.48 25.81
CA PHE A 8 38.99 -28.88 25.75
C PHE A 8 38.77 -29.51 24.37
N LYS A 9 37.70 -29.15 23.63
CA LYS A 9 37.51 -29.59 22.25
C LYS A 9 38.61 -29.06 21.33
N ILE A 10 38.91 -27.76 21.38
CA ILE A 10 40.01 -27.14 20.61
C ILE A 10 41.35 -27.83 20.95
N TYR A 11 41.66 -27.95 22.25
CA TYR A 11 42.89 -28.60 22.73
C TYR A 11 43.00 -30.06 22.26
N LYS A 12 41.92 -30.85 22.37
CA LYS A 12 41.89 -32.26 21.99
C LYS A 12 42.05 -32.45 20.48
N TYR A 13 41.36 -31.64 19.67
CA TYR A 13 41.39 -31.77 18.20
C TYR A 13 42.78 -31.41 17.65
N PHE A 14 43.31 -30.26 18.04
CA PHE A 14 44.62 -29.77 17.59
C PHE A 14 45.81 -30.26 18.45
N LYS A 15 45.60 -31.22 19.36
CA LYS A 15 46.62 -31.77 20.28
C LYS A 15 47.42 -30.70 21.05
N GLY A 16 46.77 -29.61 21.43
CA GLY A 16 47.38 -28.48 22.13
C GLY A 16 48.22 -27.51 21.26
N ALA A 17 48.41 -27.79 19.97
CA ALA A 17 49.22 -26.94 19.07
C ALA A 17 48.53 -25.63 18.62
N MET A 18 47.30 -25.36 19.08
CA MET A 18 46.48 -24.25 18.56
C MET A 18 46.61 -22.99 19.42
N ALA A 19 47.15 -21.93 18.84
CA ALA A 19 47.10 -20.59 19.41
C ALA A 19 45.69 -19.98 19.22
N ILE A 20 45.23 -19.26 20.25
CA ILE A 20 43.96 -18.53 20.25
C ILE A 20 44.29 -17.05 20.45
N THR A 21 43.80 -16.20 19.56
CA THR A 21 44.02 -14.75 19.64
C THR A 21 43.44 -14.20 20.95
N GLY A 22 44.24 -13.48 21.74
CA GLY A 22 43.87 -13.04 23.09
C GLY A 22 43.90 -14.13 24.18
N GLY A 23 44.31 -15.35 23.85
CA GLY A 23 44.43 -16.48 24.79
C GLY A 23 43.14 -17.30 25.00
N PRO A 24 43.23 -18.50 25.58
CA PRO A 24 42.09 -19.41 25.78
C PRO A 24 41.03 -18.86 26.75
N ASP A 25 41.41 -18.02 27.72
CA ASP A 25 40.46 -17.30 28.60
C ASP A 25 40.27 -15.83 28.17
N GLY A 26 40.67 -15.52 26.93
CA GLY A 26 40.66 -14.19 26.34
C GLY A 26 39.27 -13.58 26.14
N LEU A 27 39.25 -12.31 25.71
CA LEU A 27 38.01 -11.59 25.40
C LEU A 27 37.11 -12.35 24.40
N TYR A 28 37.64 -12.71 23.23
CA TYR A 28 36.87 -13.34 22.15
C TYR A 28 36.34 -14.73 22.55
N MET A 29 37.14 -15.53 23.25
CA MET A 29 36.74 -16.86 23.72
C MET A 29 35.64 -16.77 24.80
N ARG A 30 35.68 -15.73 25.65
CA ARG A 30 34.60 -15.41 26.60
C ARG A 30 33.35 -14.89 25.89
N ILE A 31 33.46 -14.07 24.83
CA ILE A 31 32.30 -13.64 24.03
C ILE A 31 31.61 -14.84 23.37
N ALA A 32 32.34 -15.70 22.66
CA ALA A 32 31.76 -16.90 22.04
C ALA A 32 31.11 -17.84 23.08
N THR A 33 31.70 -17.96 24.27
CA THR A 33 31.12 -18.72 25.40
C THR A 33 29.89 -18.04 26.01
N LYS A 34 29.84 -16.69 26.03
CA LYS A 34 28.72 -15.88 26.52
C LYS A 34 27.52 -15.98 25.56
N SER A 35 27.78 -15.91 24.25
CA SER A 35 26.82 -16.18 23.18
C SER A 35 26.20 -17.58 23.32
N LEU A 36 27.02 -18.63 23.42
CA LEU A 36 26.56 -19.99 23.78
C LEU A 36 25.75 -20.03 25.09
N GLY A 37 26.03 -19.13 26.03
CA GLY A 37 25.31 -19.01 27.30
C GLY A 37 23.86 -18.53 27.17
N LEU A 38 23.51 -17.80 26.11
CA LEU A 38 22.16 -17.23 25.89
C LEU A 38 21.09 -18.28 25.50
N GLY A 39 21.53 -19.45 25.04
CA GLY A 39 20.66 -20.59 24.75
C GLY A 39 20.21 -21.40 25.99
N ARG A 40 20.82 -21.16 27.16
CA ARG A 40 20.53 -21.92 28.39
C ARG A 40 19.08 -21.76 28.83
N GLY A 41 18.49 -22.85 29.32
CA GLY A 41 17.11 -22.90 29.81
C GLY A 41 16.05 -23.05 28.70
N ARG A 42 16.45 -23.16 27.43
CA ARG A 42 15.54 -23.48 26.32
C ARG A 42 15.47 -24.99 26.10
N GLU A 43 14.31 -25.45 25.68
CA GLU A 43 14.03 -26.87 25.40
C GLU A 43 15.00 -27.41 24.32
N GLY A 44 15.59 -28.57 24.56
CA GLY A 44 16.61 -29.18 23.68
C GLY A 44 18.03 -28.62 23.80
N PHE A 45 18.31 -27.57 24.59
CA PHE A 45 19.67 -26.97 24.66
C PHE A 45 20.69 -27.89 25.37
N GLY A 46 21.41 -28.70 24.59
CA GLY A 46 22.48 -29.57 25.08
C GLY A 46 23.84 -28.88 25.16
N ASN A 47 24.31 -28.55 26.38
CA ASN A 47 25.60 -27.86 26.64
C ASN A 47 26.79 -28.40 25.80
N ALA A 48 26.93 -29.73 25.70
CA ALA A 48 28.04 -30.36 24.98
C ALA A 48 27.87 -30.37 23.45
N ARG A 49 26.63 -30.42 22.95
CA ARG A 49 26.29 -30.36 21.52
C ARG A 49 26.42 -28.93 21.00
N ALA A 50 25.98 -27.94 21.76
CA ALA A 50 26.19 -26.53 21.44
C ALA A 50 27.69 -26.17 21.39
N ALA A 51 28.50 -26.68 22.33
CA ALA A 51 29.95 -26.52 22.29
C ALA A 51 30.64 -27.30 21.13
N GLU A 52 30.08 -28.43 20.67
CA GLU A 52 30.55 -29.10 19.46
C GLU A 52 30.25 -28.26 18.21
N ASN A 53 29.00 -27.83 18.04
CA ASN A 53 28.58 -27.07 16.86
C ASN A 53 29.36 -25.74 16.74
N MET A 54 29.62 -25.05 17.87
CA MET A 54 30.47 -23.84 17.88
C MET A 54 31.93 -24.16 17.55
N PHE A 55 32.48 -25.30 18.00
CA PHE A 55 33.84 -25.72 17.64
C PHE A 55 33.96 -25.96 16.13
N GLN A 56 33.01 -26.69 15.54
CA GLN A 56 32.97 -26.90 14.08
C GLN A 56 32.82 -25.56 13.32
N LEU A 57 31.97 -24.64 13.80
CA LEU A 57 31.81 -23.31 13.20
C LEU A 57 33.11 -22.48 13.21
N MET A 58 33.90 -22.57 14.30
CA MET A 58 35.23 -21.94 14.40
C MET A 58 36.24 -22.58 13.44
N HIS A 59 36.26 -23.91 13.36
CA HIS A 59 37.11 -24.67 12.45
C HIS A 59 36.80 -24.36 10.98
N ASP A 60 35.52 -24.28 10.60
CA ASP A 60 35.09 -23.97 9.23
C ASP A 60 35.39 -22.52 8.82
N ARG A 61 35.31 -21.57 9.77
CA ARG A 61 35.77 -20.18 9.54
C ARG A 61 37.27 -20.15 9.29
N GLN A 62 38.07 -20.82 10.13
CA GLN A 62 39.51 -20.91 9.98
C GLN A 62 39.88 -21.57 8.64
N SER A 63 39.23 -22.67 8.28
CA SER A 63 39.43 -23.41 7.02
C SER A 63 39.15 -22.54 5.79
N LYS A 64 38.02 -21.79 5.78
CA LYS A 64 37.70 -20.84 4.71
C LYS A 64 38.74 -19.73 4.60
N ARG A 65 39.13 -19.10 5.72
CA ARG A 65 40.17 -18.05 5.73
C ARG A 65 41.50 -18.56 5.18
N LEU A 66 41.96 -19.73 5.64
CA LEU A 66 43.21 -20.35 5.17
C LEU A 66 43.17 -20.70 3.67
N ALA A 67 42.01 -21.09 3.13
CA ALA A 67 41.84 -21.34 1.71
C ALA A 67 41.86 -20.04 0.87
N GLU A 68 41.35 -18.93 1.41
CA GLU A 68 41.36 -17.61 0.78
C GLU A 68 42.74 -16.95 0.86
N GLU A 69 43.39 -16.94 2.03
CA GLU A 69 44.79 -16.52 2.21
C GLU A 69 45.72 -17.25 1.24
N ARG A 70 45.59 -18.59 1.14
CA ARG A 70 46.40 -19.41 0.22
C ARG A 70 46.13 -19.08 -1.24
N ARG A 71 44.87 -18.83 -1.62
CA ARG A 71 44.51 -18.41 -2.99
C ARG A 71 45.06 -17.02 -3.33
N ALA A 72 45.21 -16.15 -2.33
CA ALA A 72 45.82 -14.82 -2.46
C ALA A 72 47.36 -14.81 -2.34
N GLY A 73 48.01 -15.96 -2.11
CA GLY A 73 49.46 -16.05 -1.92
C GLY A 73 49.98 -15.48 -0.59
N LEU A 74 49.10 -15.31 0.41
CA LEU A 74 49.45 -14.75 1.72
C LEU A 74 50.05 -15.80 2.67
N ALA A 75 50.79 -15.35 3.68
CA ALA A 75 51.44 -16.20 4.67
C ALA A 75 50.43 -16.79 5.68
N CYS A 76 49.85 -17.94 5.35
CA CYS A 76 48.86 -18.65 6.17
C CYS A 76 49.43 -19.18 7.49
N ASN A 77 48.86 -18.78 8.64
CA ASN A 77 49.14 -19.42 9.93
C ASN A 77 48.12 -20.53 10.24
N LEU A 78 48.50 -21.78 9.96
CA LEU A 78 47.71 -22.99 10.19
C LEU A 78 47.34 -23.23 11.67
N HIS A 79 48.08 -22.63 12.61
CA HIS A 79 47.98 -22.87 14.05
C HIS A 79 47.39 -21.70 14.84
N LEU A 80 46.72 -20.74 14.17
CA LEU A 80 46.11 -19.58 14.82
C LEU A 80 44.60 -19.47 14.55
N LEU A 81 43.82 -19.49 15.64
CA LEU A 81 42.44 -19.01 15.67
C LEU A 81 42.44 -17.49 15.90
N THR A 82 41.87 -16.77 14.95
CA THR A 82 41.72 -15.32 14.91
C THR A 82 40.44 -14.86 15.61
N GLN A 83 40.28 -13.55 15.85
CA GLN A 83 39.01 -12.98 16.31
C GLN A 83 37.83 -13.42 15.43
N GLU A 84 37.98 -13.32 14.10
CA GLU A 84 36.89 -13.57 13.16
C GLU A 84 36.54 -15.08 13.05
N ASP A 85 37.46 -15.99 13.39
CA ASP A 85 37.12 -17.41 13.59
C ASP A 85 36.26 -17.61 14.83
N LEU A 86 36.63 -16.95 15.94
CA LEU A 86 36.03 -17.18 17.26
C LEU A 86 34.62 -16.59 17.36
N ILE A 87 34.45 -15.31 17.05
CA ILE A 87 33.16 -14.61 17.18
C ILE A 87 32.44 -14.41 15.84
N GLY A 88 33.17 -14.42 14.73
CA GLY A 88 32.64 -14.12 13.39
C GLY A 88 33.17 -12.79 12.85
N PRO A 89 33.01 -12.54 11.54
CA PRO A 89 33.36 -11.27 10.93
C PRO A 89 32.48 -10.14 11.48
N ASP A 90 33.00 -8.92 11.44
CA ASP A 90 32.22 -7.71 11.71
C ASP A 90 31.04 -7.59 10.72
N PRO A 91 29.78 -7.50 11.17
CA PRO A 91 28.59 -7.31 10.33
C PRO A 91 28.75 -6.18 9.30
N SER A 92 29.43 -5.10 9.70
CA SER A 92 29.67 -3.91 8.89
C SER A 92 30.59 -4.18 7.69
N LYS A 93 31.46 -5.19 7.79
CA LYS A 93 32.36 -5.63 6.71
C LYS A 93 31.75 -6.77 5.88
N ALA A 94 31.08 -7.73 6.53
CA ALA A 94 30.52 -8.92 5.88
C ALA A 94 29.55 -8.55 4.73
N VAL A 95 28.73 -7.52 4.92
CA VAL A 95 27.78 -7.00 3.92
C VAL A 95 28.46 -6.50 2.66
N LEU A 96 29.65 -5.90 2.76
CA LEU A 96 30.42 -5.41 1.60
C LEU A 96 30.91 -6.56 0.72
N VAL A 97 30.99 -7.78 1.27
CA VAL A 97 31.38 -8.99 0.53
C VAL A 97 30.14 -9.70 -0.02
N SER A 98 29.04 -9.78 0.76
CA SER A 98 27.78 -10.45 0.43
C SER A 98 27.33 -10.22 -1.02
N ALA A 99 27.13 -11.33 -1.74
CA ALA A 99 26.58 -11.32 -3.09
C ALA A 99 25.08 -11.00 -3.09
N ALA A 100 24.33 -11.53 -2.11
CA ALA A 100 22.89 -11.30 -1.98
C ALA A 100 22.55 -9.84 -1.62
N TRP A 101 23.42 -9.16 -0.87
CA TRP A 101 23.29 -7.72 -0.65
C TRP A 101 23.47 -6.93 -1.96
N LYS A 102 24.52 -7.21 -2.74
CA LYS A 102 24.76 -6.56 -4.04
C LYS A 102 23.66 -6.84 -5.06
N GLU A 103 23.11 -8.06 -5.06
CA GLU A 103 21.94 -8.44 -5.85
C GLU A 103 20.72 -7.59 -5.47
N LEU A 104 20.48 -7.36 -4.18
CA LEU A 104 19.40 -6.51 -3.68
C LEU A 104 19.60 -5.02 -4.05
N GLN A 105 20.82 -4.49 -3.92
CA GLN A 105 21.14 -3.11 -4.33
C GLN A 105 21.06 -2.88 -5.86
N ALA A 106 21.05 -3.94 -6.66
CA ALA A 106 20.83 -3.87 -8.11
C ALA A 106 19.35 -3.96 -8.50
N MET A 107 18.43 -4.12 -7.53
CA MET A 107 16.99 -4.16 -7.78
C MET A 107 16.36 -2.76 -7.74
N ILE A 108 15.61 -2.44 -8.80
CA ILE A 108 14.92 -1.17 -8.99
C ILE A 108 13.79 -1.01 -7.95
N GLY A 109 13.61 0.22 -7.43
CA GLY A 109 12.52 0.58 -6.52
C GLY A 109 12.70 0.19 -5.04
N LEU A 110 13.86 -0.36 -4.64
CA LEU A 110 14.06 -0.90 -3.28
C LEU A 110 14.79 0.02 -2.28
N LYS A 111 14.97 1.32 -2.59
CA LYS A 111 15.73 2.27 -1.76
C LYS A 111 15.26 2.34 -0.29
N SER A 112 13.95 2.23 -0.05
CA SER A 112 13.36 2.17 1.30
C SER A 112 13.73 0.88 2.06
N ILE A 113 13.82 -0.23 1.32
CA ILE A 113 14.19 -1.55 1.84
C ILE A 113 15.69 -1.60 2.13
N GLU A 114 16.53 -1.07 1.23
CA GLU A 114 17.97 -0.92 1.44
C GLU A 114 18.27 -0.13 2.71
N ALA A 115 17.68 1.06 2.88
CA ALA A 115 17.85 1.86 4.10
C ALA A 115 17.39 1.11 5.36
N SER A 116 16.32 0.32 5.26
CA SER A 116 15.79 -0.48 6.38
C SER A 116 16.74 -1.63 6.76
N ILE A 117 17.33 -2.31 5.78
CA ILE A 117 18.34 -3.37 6.00
C ILE A 117 19.67 -2.74 6.49
N GLN A 118 20.12 -1.61 5.94
CA GLN A 118 21.29 -0.87 6.43
C GLN A 118 21.15 -0.45 7.90
N ASN A 119 19.95 -0.02 8.33
CA ASN A 119 19.66 0.26 9.74
C ASN A 119 19.76 -0.99 10.62
N MET A 120 19.31 -2.15 10.13
CA MET A 120 19.46 -3.44 10.82
C MET A 120 20.92 -3.88 10.93
N ILE A 121 21.69 -3.80 9.83
CA ILE A 121 23.14 -4.04 9.81
C ILE A 121 23.85 -3.12 10.80
N SER A 122 23.47 -1.84 10.83
CA SER A 122 24.02 -0.85 11.77
C SER A 122 23.68 -1.18 13.24
N ALA A 123 22.55 -1.81 13.52
CA ALA A 123 22.21 -2.32 14.85
C ALA A 123 23.03 -3.56 15.22
N LEU A 124 23.25 -4.48 14.26
CA LEU A 124 24.10 -5.66 14.45
C LEU A 124 25.58 -5.29 14.67
N GLY A 125 26.14 -4.35 13.89
CA GLY A 125 27.49 -3.82 14.10
C GLY A 125 27.65 -3.11 15.46
N LYS A 126 26.64 -2.34 15.88
CA LYS A 126 26.60 -1.76 17.25
C LYS A 126 26.56 -2.85 18.33
N ASN A 127 25.87 -3.96 18.11
CA ASN A 127 25.89 -5.09 19.04
C ASN A 127 27.25 -5.80 19.07
N TYR A 128 27.87 -6.06 17.92
CA TYR A 128 29.22 -6.62 17.82
C TYR A 128 30.24 -5.76 18.59
N GLN A 129 30.21 -4.44 18.40
CA GLN A 129 31.09 -3.53 19.15
C GLN A 129 30.76 -3.47 20.65
N ARG A 130 29.49 -3.62 21.05
CA ARG A 130 29.11 -3.74 22.47
C ARG A 130 29.69 -5.00 23.11
N GLU A 131 29.65 -6.13 22.41
CA GLU A 131 30.23 -7.40 22.91
C GLU A 131 31.76 -7.35 22.98
N LEU A 132 32.43 -6.73 22.00
CA LEU A 132 33.86 -6.41 22.07
C LEU A 132 34.19 -5.53 23.28
N ASN A 133 33.32 -4.56 23.60
CA ASN A 133 33.43 -3.72 24.80
C ASN A 133 32.96 -4.45 26.09
N GLY A 134 32.69 -5.76 26.04
CA GLY A 134 32.25 -6.60 27.18
C GLY A 134 30.79 -6.43 27.60
N LEU A 135 30.07 -5.46 27.04
CA LEU A 135 28.68 -5.13 27.35
C LEU A 135 27.72 -6.25 26.92
N ALA A 136 26.45 -6.14 27.31
CA ALA A 136 25.39 -6.99 26.76
C ALA A 136 24.92 -6.45 25.39
N PRO A 137 24.71 -7.30 24.37
CA PRO A 137 24.03 -6.89 23.15
C PRO A 137 22.58 -6.50 23.47
N VAL A 138 22.01 -5.59 22.67
CA VAL A 138 20.58 -5.26 22.71
C VAL A 138 19.84 -6.32 21.90
N GLN A 139 18.82 -6.96 22.46
CA GLN A 139 18.06 -7.97 21.74
C GLN A 139 17.27 -7.34 20.59
N VAL A 140 17.49 -7.81 19.37
CA VAL A 140 16.79 -7.38 18.15
C VAL A 140 15.95 -8.56 17.65
N SER A 141 14.69 -8.31 17.29
CA SER A 141 13.85 -9.32 16.63
C SER A 141 14.19 -9.39 15.15
N LEU A 142 14.56 -10.58 14.66
CA LEU A 142 14.74 -10.84 13.22
C LEU A 142 13.39 -11.02 12.49
N ASN A 143 12.30 -11.34 13.22
CA ASN A 143 10.97 -11.51 12.64
C ASN A 143 10.48 -10.20 12.02
N SER A 144 10.04 -10.27 10.77
CA SER A 144 9.75 -9.09 9.95
C SER A 144 8.45 -9.25 9.15
N LEU A 145 7.83 -8.12 8.82
CA LEU A 145 6.58 -8.02 8.07
C LEU A 145 6.84 -7.25 6.77
N PHE A 146 6.46 -7.81 5.62
CA PHE A 146 6.69 -7.25 4.29
C PHE A 146 5.34 -6.86 3.68
N LEU A 147 5.09 -5.57 3.49
CA LEU A 147 3.82 -4.98 3.06
C LEU A 147 3.98 -4.24 1.72
N GLY A 148 2.96 -4.24 0.86
CA GLY A 148 2.93 -3.42 -0.36
C GLY A 148 2.18 -4.08 -1.52
N GLY A 149 2.01 -3.37 -2.65
CA GLY A 149 1.24 -3.80 -3.82
C GLY A 149 1.70 -5.10 -4.50
N PRO A 150 0.92 -5.68 -5.44
CA PRO A 150 1.29 -6.91 -6.11
C PRO A 150 2.58 -6.74 -6.95
N SER A 151 3.35 -7.82 -7.05
CA SER A 151 4.59 -7.92 -7.84
C SER A 151 5.67 -6.86 -7.59
N THR A 152 5.65 -6.18 -6.43
CA THR A 152 6.73 -5.32 -5.90
C THR A 152 7.99 -6.07 -5.44
N GLY A 153 8.18 -7.33 -5.84
CA GLY A 153 9.39 -8.10 -5.52
C GLY A 153 9.50 -8.68 -4.09
N LYS A 154 8.49 -8.51 -3.21
CA LYS A 154 8.47 -9.04 -1.82
C LYS A 154 9.05 -10.46 -1.67
N THR A 155 8.62 -11.40 -2.52
CA THR A 155 9.06 -12.80 -2.53
C THR A 155 10.54 -12.96 -2.89
N THR A 156 11.03 -12.18 -3.86
CA THR A 156 12.45 -12.19 -4.27
C THR A 156 13.32 -11.63 -3.15
N VAL A 157 12.92 -10.50 -2.58
CA VAL A 157 13.61 -9.88 -1.44
C VAL A 157 13.62 -10.78 -0.21
N ALA A 158 12.55 -11.55 0.06
CA ALA A 158 12.55 -12.52 1.16
C ALA A 158 13.67 -13.56 1.02
N LYS A 159 13.91 -14.05 -0.21
CA LYS A 159 15.01 -15.00 -0.51
C LYS A 159 16.39 -14.34 -0.39
N LEU A 160 16.54 -13.09 -0.80
CA LEU A 160 17.81 -12.35 -0.64
C LEU A 160 18.08 -12.01 0.84
N TYR A 161 17.05 -11.59 1.59
CA TYR A 161 17.13 -11.27 3.01
C TYR A 161 17.54 -12.49 3.86
N GLY A 162 17.04 -13.69 3.56
CA GLY A 162 17.51 -14.94 4.16
C GLY A 162 19.02 -15.15 3.97
N LYS A 163 19.51 -15.06 2.72
CA LYS A 163 20.95 -15.13 2.41
C LYS A 163 21.76 -14.02 3.11
N ILE A 164 21.27 -12.79 3.14
CA ILE A 164 21.92 -11.64 3.80
C ILE A 164 22.08 -11.91 5.31
N LEU A 165 21.05 -12.45 5.98
CA LEU A 165 21.14 -12.83 7.40
C LEU A 165 22.13 -13.98 7.65
N ALA A 166 22.29 -14.91 6.69
CA ALA A 166 23.28 -15.99 6.78
C ALA A 166 24.72 -15.50 6.54
N ASP A 167 24.93 -14.61 5.56
CA ASP A 167 26.21 -13.92 5.34
C ASP A 167 26.61 -13.09 6.58
N LEU A 168 25.64 -12.43 7.21
CA LEU A 168 25.75 -11.73 8.49
C LEU A 168 25.92 -12.64 9.71
N ARG A 169 25.88 -13.97 9.56
CA ARG A 169 25.88 -14.97 10.65
C ARG A 169 24.80 -14.76 11.72
N SER A 170 23.71 -14.08 11.36
CA SER A 170 22.50 -13.94 12.18
C SER A 170 21.56 -15.13 12.04
N LEU A 171 21.74 -15.93 10.98
CA LEU A 171 21.26 -17.30 10.82
C LEU A 171 22.45 -18.19 10.42
N SER A 172 22.36 -19.51 10.63
CA SER A 172 23.36 -20.47 10.13
C SER A 172 23.13 -20.88 8.68
N ASP A 173 21.90 -20.71 8.17
CA ASP A 173 21.52 -20.98 6.77
C ASP A 173 20.61 -19.86 6.25
N GLY A 174 20.66 -19.64 4.93
CA GLY A 174 19.85 -18.67 4.20
C GLY A 174 18.71 -19.28 3.39
N GLU A 175 18.45 -20.59 3.51
CA GLU A 175 17.27 -21.24 2.90
C GLU A 175 15.96 -20.59 3.39
N VAL A 176 15.02 -20.37 2.46
CA VAL A 176 13.72 -19.75 2.74
C VAL A 176 12.60 -20.69 2.33
N ILE A 177 12.06 -21.39 3.33
CA ILE A 177 10.85 -22.21 3.21
C ILE A 177 9.65 -21.28 2.97
N MET A 178 9.10 -21.31 1.77
CA MET A 178 7.89 -20.58 1.42
C MET A 178 6.64 -21.40 1.71
N THR A 179 5.64 -20.77 2.32
CA THR A 179 4.33 -21.38 2.59
C THR A 179 3.20 -20.38 2.35
N THR A 180 2.03 -20.91 2.00
CA THR A 180 0.79 -20.21 1.66
C THR A 180 -0.29 -20.53 2.69
N PRO A 181 -1.39 -19.73 2.79
CA PRO A 181 -2.49 -20.03 3.72
C PRO A 181 -3.09 -21.44 3.53
N THR A 182 -3.13 -21.93 2.30
CA THR A 182 -3.59 -23.29 1.94
C THR A 182 -2.74 -24.42 2.54
N ASP A 183 -1.44 -24.18 2.76
CA ASP A 183 -0.54 -25.18 3.35
C ASP A 183 -0.82 -25.39 4.84
N PHE A 184 -1.34 -24.36 5.53
CA PHE A 184 -1.75 -24.43 6.93
C PHE A 184 -3.17 -24.98 7.13
N THR A 185 -4.04 -24.97 6.11
CA THR A 185 -5.41 -25.49 6.22
C THR A 185 -5.47 -27.01 6.10
N GLY A 186 -5.92 -27.69 7.15
CA GLY A 186 -6.27 -29.11 7.14
C GLY A 186 -7.72 -29.36 6.70
N SER A 187 -8.01 -30.59 6.28
CA SER A 187 -9.36 -31.03 5.87
C SER A 187 -10.29 -31.38 7.03
N ALA A 188 -9.77 -31.44 8.26
CA ALA A 188 -10.49 -31.76 9.48
C ALA A 188 -10.00 -30.89 10.66
N VAL A 189 -10.83 -30.78 11.71
CA VAL A 189 -10.44 -30.11 12.95
C VAL A 189 -9.21 -30.81 13.55
N GLY A 190 -8.20 -30.03 13.97
CA GLY A 190 -6.90 -30.54 14.42
C GLY A 190 -5.87 -30.71 13.29
N SER A 191 -6.28 -31.10 12.08
CA SER A 191 -5.34 -31.30 10.94
C SER A 191 -4.59 -30.01 10.57
N SER A 192 -5.21 -28.83 10.71
CA SER A 192 -4.53 -27.54 10.52
C SER A 192 -3.42 -27.30 11.55
N GLU A 193 -3.61 -27.75 12.79
CA GLU A 193 -2.60 -27.63 13.85
C GLU A 193 -1.46 -28.61 13.62
N GLU A 194 -1.75 -29.84 13.19
CA GLU A 194 -0.76 -30.85 12.82
C GLU A 194 0.07 -30.39 11.61
N LYS A 195 -0.56 -29.90 10.53
CA LYS A 195 0.14 -29.28 9.39
C LYS A 195 1.01 -28.10 9.83
N THR A 196 0.50 -27.23 10.69
CA THR A 196 1.28 -26.11 11.23
C THR A 196 2.48 -26.62 12.01
N LYS A 197 2.30 -27.60 12.93
CA LYS A 197 3.39 -28.23 13.67
C LYS A 197 4.41 -28.90 12.74
N ALA A 198 3.97 -29.59 11.69
CA ALA A 198 4.85 -30.20 10.69
C ALA A 198 5.68 -29.15 9.94
N ILE A 199 5.07 -28.09 9.42
CA ILE A 199 5.77 -26.96 8.76
C ILE A 199 6.78 -26.31 9.71
N LEU A 200 6.39 -26.05 10.96
CA LEU A 200 7.28 -25.49 11.96
C LEU A 200 8.43 -26.43 12.34
N LYS A 201 8.21 -27.76 12.31
CA LYS A 201 9.16 -28.81 12.64
C LYS A 201 10.12 -29.13 11.49
N SER A 202 9.68 -29.11 10.23
CA SER A 202 10.58 -29.19 9.07
C SER A 202 11.55 -28.00 9.04
N ALA A 203 11.07 -26.80 9.41
CA ALA A 203 11.90 -25.62 9.65
C ALA A 203 12.77 -25.69 10.94
N MET A 204 12.86 -26.85 11.59
CA MET A 204 13.74 -27.12 12.73
C MET A 204 14.60 -28.38 12.50
N GLU A 205 14.08 -29.41 11.82
CA GLU A 205 14.79 -30.68 11.58
C GLU A 205 16.01 -30.54 10.64
N ILE A 206 16.06 -29.46 9.85
CA ILE A 206 17.22 -29.08 9.04
C ILE A 206 18.44 -28.70 9.92
N GLN A 207 18.27 -28.35 11.20
CA GLN A 207 19.36 -27.86 12.07
C GLN A 207 19.40 -28.46 13.49
N SER A 208 20.59 -28.88 13.93
CA SER A 208 20.86 -29.43 15.28
C SER A 208 21.04 -28.36 16.39
N VAL A 209 20.29 -27.25 16.37
CA VAL A 209 20.37 -26.19 17.39
C VAL A 209 18.97 -25.61 17.70
N PRO A 210 18.54 -25.55 18.97
CA PRO A 210 17.24 -24.97 19.32
C PRO A 210 17.32 -23.47 19.67
N GLY A 211 16.46 -22.67 19.03
CA GLY A 211 15.75 -21.60 19.74
C GLY A 211 15.98 -20.15 19.34
N GLU A 212 16.99 -19.81 18.51
CA GLU A 212 17.18 -18.45 17.94
C GLU A 212 17.60 -18.42 16.46
N ASP A 213 18.00 -19.55 15.87
CA ASP A 213 18.41 -19.65 14.46
C ASP A 213 17.21 -19.72 13.50
N ARG A 214 16.32 -18.71 13.59
CA ARG A 214 15.13 -18.63 12.75
C ARG A 214 14.58 -17.22 12.63
N CYS A 215 14.48 -16.75 11.40
CA CYS A 215 13.61 -15.63 11.02
C CYS A 215 12.22 -16.17 10.61
N VAL A 216 11.15 -15.48 10.97
CA VAL A 216 9.83 -15.62 10.33
C VAL A 216 9.52 -14.34 9.57
N LEU A 217 9.19 -14.49 8.29
CA LEU A 217 8.70 -13.42 7.43
C LEU A 217 7.21 -13.61 7.18
N LEU A 218 6.43 -12.54 7.35
CA LEU A 218 5.04 -12.47 6.89
C LEU A 218 4.96 -11.53 5.68
N LEU A 219 4.42 -11.99 4.56
CA LEU A 219 4.29 -11.22 3.32
C LEU A 219 2.80 -10.98 3.04
N GLY A 220 2.41 -9.76 2.69
CA GLY A 220 1.02 -9.46 2.32
C GLY A 220 0.79 -8.05 1.77
N TYR A 221 -0.49 -7.72 1.55
CA TYR A 221 -0.96 -6.38 1.25
C TYR A 221 -1.21 -5.60 2.55
N GLU A 222 -1.04 -4.27 2.55
CA GLU A 222 -1.05 -3.49 3.80
C GLU A 222 -2.42 -3.51 4.49
N ASP A 223 -3.50 -3.22 3.76
CA ASP A 223 -4.85 -3.11 4.32
C ASP A 223 -5.35 -4.46 4.86
N GLU A 224 -5.16 -5.56 4.11
CA GLU A 224 -5.54 -6.91 4.53
C GLU A 224 -4.72 -7.43 5.72
N MET A 225 -3.41 -7.17 5.76
CA MET A 225 -2.59 -7.53 6.92
C MET A 225 -2.98 -6.67 8.14
N ARG A 226 -3.21 -5.38 7.97
CA ARG A 226 -3.71 -4.47 9.02
C ARG A 226 -5.07 -4.92 9.56
N ASP A 227 -5.96 -5.44 8.72
CA ASP A 227 -7.25 -6.00 9.10
C ASP A 227 -7.10 -7.35 9.85
N MET A 228 -6.20 -8.21 9.37
CA MET A 228 -5.81 -9.46 10.05
C MET A 228 -5.25 -9.17 11.45
N PHE A 229 -4.28 -8.27 11.60
CA PHE A 229 -3.66 -7.93 12.90
C PHE A 229 -4.61 -7.25 13.90
N GLN A 230 -5.76 -6.74 13.45
CA GLN A 230 -6.82 -6.22 14.32
C GLN A 230 -7.78 -7.32 14.81
N ARG A 231 -8.02 -8.36 14.00
CA ARG A 231 -8.87 -9.50 14.38
C ARG A 231 -8.12 -10.66 15.05
N ALA A 232 -6.82 -10.77 14.80
CA ALA A 232 -5.95 -11.81 15.35
C ALA A 232 -5.68 -11.62 16.86
N ASN A 233 -5.06 -12.62 17.47
CA ASN A 233 -4.67 -12.55 18.88
C ASN A 233 -3.59 -11.45 19.10
N PRO A 234 -3.66 -10.63 20.17
CA PRO A 234 -2.68 -9.57 20.44
C PRO A 234 -1.22 -10.06 20.58
N GLY A 235 -1.00 -11.36 20.77
CA GLY A 235 0.32 -11.97 20.76
C GLY A 235 1.02 -11.95 19.40
N LEU A 236 0.27 -11.97 18.28
CA LEU A 236 0.85 -11.89 16.93
C LEU A 236 1.35 -10.47 16.65
N SER A 237 0.54 -9.45 16.91
CA SER A 237 0.88 -8.03 16.71
C SER A 237 2.02 -7.54 17.62
N ARG A 238 2.29 -8.23 18.73
CA ARG A 238 3.50 -8.04 19.57
C ARG A 238 4.76 -8.66 18.99
N ARG A 239 4.64 -9.73 18.19
CA ARG A 239 5.76 -10.44 17.53
C ARG A 239 6.10 -9.88 16.15
N PHE A 240 5.12 -9.24 15.50
CA PHE A 240 5.26 -8.53 14.22
C PHE A 240 4.70 -7.11 14.34
N PRO A 241 5.46 -6.16 14.92
CA PRO A 241 5.02 -4.77 15.00
C PRO A 241 4.96 -4.14 13.60
N ILE A 242 3.78 -3.63 13.20
CA ILE A 242 3.59 -2.98 11.89
C ILE A 242 4.49 -1.75 11.72
N SER A 243 4.86 -1.08 12.82
CA SER A 243 5.86 0.00 12.86
C SER A 243 7.24 -0.38 12.33
N ASN A 244 7.55 -1.68 12.31
CA ASN A 244 8.84 -2.23 11.90
C ASN A 244 8.72 -2.99 10.57
N ALA A 245 7.64 -2.80 9.83
CA ALA A 245 7.41 -3.48 8.56
C ALA A 245 8.23 -2.85 7.42
N PHE A 246 8.69 -3.71 6.52
CA PHE A 246 9.29 -3.34 5.25
C PHE A 246 8.17 -2.96 4.28
N HIS A 247 8.06 -1.67 3.95
CA HIS A 247 7.03 -1.13 3.07
C HIS A 247 7.57 -1.02 1.64
N PHE A 248 7.08 -1.90 0.78
CA PHE A 248 7.34 -1.94 -0.65
C PHE A 248 6.36 -1.01 -1.36
N GLN A 249 6.86 0.12 -1.85
CA GLN A 249 6.05 1.09 -2.58
C GLN A 249 5.79 0.60 -4.00
N ASP A 250 4.73 1.12 -4.63
CA ASP A 250 4.50 0.93 -6.06
C ASP A 250 5.49 1.80 -6.85
N PHE A 251 5.98 1.31 -7.99
CA PHE A 251 7.05 1.95 -8.76
C PHE A 251 6.61 3.28 -9.40
N ASP A 252 7.50 4.28 -9.36
CA ASP A 252 7.32 5.54 -10.09
C ASP A 252 7.55 5.37 -11.61
N ASP A 253 7.29 6.41 -12.41
CA ASP A 253 7.38 6.32 -13.88
C ASP A 253 8.83 6.14 -14.39
N ALA A 254 9.84 6.59 -13.63
CA ALA A 254 11.24 6.37 -13.95
C ALA A 254 11.68 4.95 -13.56
N GLU A 255 11.22 4.44 -12.42
CA GLU A 255 11.48 3.06 -11.97
C GLU A 255 10.78 2.04 -12.89
N LEU A 256 9.56 2.34 -13.37
CA LEU A 256 8.88 1.55 -14.40
C LEU A 256 9.63 1.59 -15.74
N LEU A 257 10.17 2.74 -16.14
CA LEU A 257 10.98 2.89 -17.36
C LEU A 257 12.32 2.14 -17.27
N GLU A 258 12.97 2.15 -16.11
CA GLU A 258 14.17 1.36 -15.87
C GLU A 258 13.86 -0.14 -15.89
N ASN A 259 12.75 -0.56 -15.29
CA ASN A 259 12.29 -1.96 -15.28
C ASN A 259 11.98 -2.47 -16.70
N LEU A 260 11.27 -1.66 -17.48
CA LEU A 260 10.97 -1.92 -18.89
C LEU A 260 12.25 -2.05 -19.72
N LYS A 261 13.19 -1.08 -19.61
CA LYS A 261 14.49 -1.13 -20.28
C LYS A 261 15.32 -2.36 -19.88
N HIS A 262 15.29 -2.75 -18.61
CA HIS A 262 15.98 -3.94 -18.12
C HIS A 262 15.37 -5.22 -18.73
N LYS A 263 14.04 -5.37 -18.73
CA LYS A 263 13.36 -6.54 -19.31
C LYS A 263 13.54 -6.63 -20.83
N LEU A 264 13.47 -5.50 -21.55
CA LEU A 264 13.76 -5.44 -22.98
C LEU A 264 15.19 -5.92 -23.27
N LYS A 265 16.19 -5.38 -22.56
CA LYS A 265 17.60 -5.79 -22.70
C LYS A 265 17.82 -7.26 -22.33
N GLN A 266 17.18 -7.76 -21.28
CA GLN A 266 17.26 -9.17 -20.86
C GLN A 266 16.70 -10.13 -21.93
N GLN A 267 15.70 -9.69 -22.69
CA GLN A 267 15.04 -10.50 -23.72
C GLN A 267 15.57 -10.23 -25.14
N GLY A 268 16.59 -9.37 -25.30
CA GLY A 268 17.18 -9.01 -26.60
C GLY A 268 16.27 -8.15 -27.50
N LEU A 269 15.27 -7.47 -26.93
CA LEU A 269 14.23 -6.76 -27.66
C LEU A 269 14.60 -5.27 -27.86
N GLY A 270 14.43 -4.79 -29.08
CA GLY A 270 14.58 -3.39 -29.45
C GLY A 270 13.28 -2.60 -29.26
N VAL A 271 13.39 -1.28 -29.17
CA VAL A 271 12.26 -0.36 -28.99
C VAL A 271 12.64 1.01 -29.55
N SER A 272 11.74 1.68 -30.26
CA SER A 272 11.96 3.07 -30.68
C SER A 272 11.79 4.04 -29.50
N PRO A 273 12.44 5.22 -29.51
CA PRO A 273 12.33 6.17 -28.39
C PRO A 273 10.88 6.59 -28.10
N GLN A 274 10.07 6.77 -29.14
CA GLN A 274 8.66 7.14 -29.03
C GLN A 274 7.80 6.00 -28.45
N ALA A 275 8.17 4.75 -28.75
CA ALA A 275 7.50 3.57 -28.19
C ALA A 275 7.73 3.43 -26.68
N LEU A 276 8.89 3.84 -26.16
CA LEU A 276 9.13 3.93 -24.71
C LEU A 276 8.19 4.95 -24.04
N ASP A 277 8.05 6.15 -24.62
CA ASP A 277 7.17 7.19 -24.06
C ASP A 277 5.70 6.73 -24.02
N VAL A 278 5.24 6.03 -25.07
CA VAL A 278 3.90 5.43 -25.11
C VAL A 278 3.76 4.30 -24.10
N ALA A 279 4.76 3.43 -23.93
CA ALA A 279 4.75 2.37 -22.92
C ALA A 279 4.61 2.93 -21.49
N ILE A 280 5.28 4.04 -21.17
CA ILE A 280 5.11 4.72 -19.87
C ILE A 280 3.74 5.38 -19.76
N GLN A 281 3.18 5.95 -20.83
CA GLN A 281 1.80 6.43 -20.82
C GLN A 281 0.77 5.29 -20.61
N VAL A 282 1.04 4.06 -21.06
CA VAL A 282 0.21 2.88 -20.72
C VAL A 282 0.37 2.50 -19.25
N LEU A 283 1.60 2.36 -18.74
CA LEU A 283 1.85 1.95 -17.35
C LEU A 283 1.37 3.01 -16.33
N GLY A 284 1.55 4.29 -16.61
CA GLY A 284 1.05 5.39 -15.78
C GLY A 284 -0.48 5.44 -15.70
N ARG A 285 -1.18 5.11 -16.79
CA ARG A 285 -2.63 4.87 -16.79
C ARG A 285 -2.97 3.65 -15.92
N ALA A 286 -2.29 2.52 -16.09
CA ALA A 286 -2.52 1.30 -15.31
C ALA A 286 -2.31 1.51 -13.80
N ARG A 287 -1.32 2.31 -13.39
CA ARG A 287 -1.05 2.69 -11.98
C ARG A 287 -2.16 3.54 -11.32
N ASN A 288 -3.11 4.05 -12.10
CA ASN A 288 -4.31 4.69 -11.56
C ASN A 288 -5.44 3.70 -11.27
N GLY A 289 -5.31 2.43 -11.68
CA GLY A 289 -6.24 1.35 -11.34
C GLY A 289 -6.00 0.73 -9.95
N LEU A 290 -6.95 -0.10 -9.53
CA LEU A 290 -6.83 -0.92 -8.32
C LEU A 290 -5.82 -2.06 -8.53
N ASN A 291 -4.98 -2.33 -7.54
CA ASN A 291 -4.02 -3.46 -7.51
C ASN A 291 -3.02 -3.48 -8.69
N PHE A 292 -2.44 -2.33 -9.04
CA PHE A 292 -1.42 -2.19 -10.08
C PHE A 292 -0.28 -3.21 -9.96
N GLY A 293 -0.03 -3.96 -11.04
CA GLY A 293 0.89 -5.09 -11.05
C GLY A 293 2.39 -4.76 -11.03
N ASN A 294 2.81 -3.50 -10.94
CA ASN A 294 4.21 -3.08 -10.90
C ASN A 294 5.07 -3.79 -11.97
N GLY A 295 6.12 -4.51 -11.58
CA GLY A 295 6.98 -5.26 -12.51
C GLY A 295 6.27 -6.39 -13.28
N GLY A 296 5.14 -6.89 -12.78
CA GLY A 296 4.26 -7.80 -13.50
C GLY A 296 3.37 -7.08 -14.52
N GLU A 297 3.04 -5.81 -14.29
CA GLU A 297 2.32 -5.02 -15.30
C GLU A 297 3.24 -4.66 -16.48
N VAL A 298 4.53 -4.47 -16.23
CA VAL A 298 5.56 -4.39 -17.29
C VAL A 298 5.64 -5.69 -18.10
N GLU A 299 5.47 -6.86 -17.46
CA GLU A 299 5.40 -8.15 -18.17
C GLU A 299 4.10 -8.31 -18.98
N ASN A 300 2.95 -7.94 -18.41
CA ASN A 300 1.66 -7.92 -19.11
C ASN A 300 1.72 -7.01 -20.35
N LEU A 301 2.31 -5.82 -20.23
CA LEU A 301 2.49 -4.88 -21.32
C LEU A 301 3.46 -5.40 -22.38
N LEU A 302 4.59 -6.01 -21.99
CA LEU A 302 5.52 -6.62 -22.95
C LEU A 302 4.89 -7.82 -23.69
N ALA A 303 4.08 -8.63 -23.01
CA ALA A 303 3.34 -9.72 -23.66
C ALA A 303 2.29 -9.18 -24.67
N THR A 304 1.58 -8.12 -24.29
CA THR A 304 0.62 -7.42 -25.17
C THR A 304 1.32 -6.80 -26.38
N ALA A 305 2.47 -6.16 -26.16
CA ALA A 305 3.27 -5.57 -27.23
C ALA A 305 3.80 -6.63 -28.21
N LYS A 306 4.25 -7.79 -27.71
CA LYS A 306 4.66 -8.91 -28.59
C LYS A 306 3.52 -9.39 -29.48
N PHE A 307 2.34 -9.61 -28.91
CA PHE A 307 1.15 -9.99 -29.67
C PHE A 307 0.77 -8.96 -30.73
N ASN A 308 0.88 -7.66 -30.43
CA ASN A 308 0.61 -6.59 -31.40
C ASN A 308 1.70 -6.51 -32.48
N TYR A 309 2.98 -6.67 -32.14
CA TYR A 309 4.10 -6.74 -33.08
C TYR A 309 3.95 -7.94 -34.03
N GLU A 310 3.62 -9.13 -33.49
CA GLU A 310 3.33 -10.33 -34.28
C GLU A 310 2.16 -10.08 -35.23
N LYS A 311 1.05 -9.50 -34.74
CA LYS A 311 -0.11 -9.12 -35.55
C LYS A 311 0.20 -8.07 -36.63
N ARG A 312 1.16 -7.16 -36.38
CA ARG A 312 1.64 -6.14 -37.31
C ARG A 312 2.47 -6.74 -38.45
N HIS A 313 3.23 -7.80 -38.20
CA HIS A 313 4.09 -8.44 -39.20
C HIS A 313 3.48 -9.68 -39.87
N SER A 314 2.56 -10.41 -39.20
CA SER A 314 1.85 -11.59 -39.73
C SER A 314 0.62 -11.22 -40.57
N GLY A 315 0.83 -10.35 -41.58
CA GLY A 315 -0.21 -9.72 -42.38
C GLY A 315 -1.31 -10.67 -42.88
N HIS A 316 -2.46 -10.65 -42.20
CA HIS A 316 -3.61 -11.54 -42.42
C HIS A 316 -3.30 -13.05 -42.34
N THR A 317 -3.35 -13.64 -41.13
CA THR A 317 -4.46 -14.54 -40.70
C THR A 317 -4.18 -15.18 -39.34
N ILE A 318 -4.88 -14.75 -38.29
CA ILE A 318 -5.26 -15.62 -37.16
C ILE A 318 -6.74 -15.37 -36.85
N SER A 319 -7.58 -16.31 -37.27
CA SER A 319 -8.91 -16.50 -36.72
C SER A 319 -8.83 -17.55 -35.61
N GLN A 320 -9.65 -17.39 -34.57
CA GLN A 320 -9.72 -18.22 -33.35
C GLN A 320 -8.58 -18.02 -32.34
N ILE A 321 -8.98 -17.87 -31.07
CA ILE A 321 -8.10 -17.80 -29.89
C ILE A 321 -8.26 -19.12 -29.12
N PRO A 322 -7.18 -19.87 -28.85
CA PRO A 322 -7.16 -20.88 -27.80
C PRO A 322 -6.90 -20.21 -26.44
N THR A 323 -7.78 -20.43 -25.46
CA THR A 323 -7.60 -19.99 -24.07
C THR A 323 -6.32 -20.60 -23.48
N PRO A 324 -5.48 -19.85 -22.73
CA PRO A 324 -4.26 -20.41 -22.14
C PRO A 324 -4.58 -21.50 -21.11
N GLN A 325 -4.19 -22.73 -21.42
CA GLN A 325 -4.10 -23.84 -20.46
C GLN A 325 -2.65 -24.06 -20.03
N ALA A 326 -2.46 -24.60 -18.82
CA ALA A 326 -1.14 -24.77 -18.21
C ALA A 326 -0.24 -25.76 -18.99
N PRO A 327 1.09 -25.55 -19.01
CA PRO A 327 2.02 -26.36 -19.78
C PRO A 327 2.08 -27.80 -19.27
N GLN A 328 1.74 -28.76 -20.14
CA GLN A 328 2.00 -30.18 -19.95
C GLN A 328 3.43 -30.51 -20.43
N LEU A 329 4.12 -31.42 -19.75
CA LEU A 329 5.46 -31.84 -20.18
C LEU A 329 5.38 -32.67 -21.48
N PRO A 330 6.24 -32.41 -22.48
CA PRO A 330 6.27 -33.19 -23.72
C PRO A 330 6.77 -34.61 -23.42
N SER A 331 5.90 -35.60 -23.65
CA SER A 331 6.21 -36.99 -23.41
C SER A 331 6.90 -37.65 -24.60
N ARG A 332 8.20 -37.91 -24.43
CA ARG A 332 8.91 -39.13 -24.86
C ARG A 332 8.82 -39.56 -26.34
N LEU A 333 9.97 -39.43 -27.02
CA LEU A 333 10.53 -40.38 -28.00
C LEU A 333 9.54 -41.23 -28.84
N GLN A 334 9.19 -40.76 -30.05
CA GLN A 334 8.89 -41.65 -31.16
C GLN A 334 9.14 -40.99 -32.53
N ASN A 335 9.80 -41.77 -33.39
CA ASN A 335 10.05 -41.60 -34.84
C ASN A 335 11.52 -41.32 -35.22
N VAL A 336 12.23 -42.43 -35.43
CA VAL A 336 13.41 -42.54 -36.31
C VAL A 336 12.89 -42.70 -37.77
N GLU A 337 13.78 -42.72 -38.75
CA GLU A 337 13.53 -42.99 -40.18
C GLU A 337 12.96 -41.84 -41.02
N SER A 338 13.88 -40.98 -41.50
CA SER A 338 14.08 -40.82 -42.95
C SER A 338 15.48 -40.26 -43.24
N ILE A 339 16.36 -41.08 -43.81
CA ILE A 339 17.68 -40.69 -44.32
C ILE A 339 17.60 -40.67 -45.84
N GLN A 340 17.99 -39.56 -46.50
CA GLN A 340 18.57 -39.55 -47.86
C GLN A 340 19.09 -38.14 -48.24
N GLY A 341 20.11 -38.09 -49.10
CA GLY A 341 20.81 -36.86 -49.52
C GLY A 341 22.02 -36.56 -48.60
N LEU A 342 23.26 -36.94 -48.91
CA LEU A 342 24.15 -36.48 -50.00
C LEU A 342 24.48 -34.98 -49.92
N SER A 343 25.74 -34.55 -50.00
CA SER A 343 27.04 -35.27 -49.98
C SER A 343 28.15 -34.26 -49.65
N GLY A 344 29.24 -34.70 -49.00
CA GLY A 344 30.19 -33.79 -48.37
C GLY A 344 31.23 -33.14 -49.30
N SER A 345 32.04 -32.27 -48.72
CA SER A 345 33.47 -32.16 -49.05
C SER A 345 34.25 -31.64 -47.83
N VAL A 346 35.52 -32.04 -47.73
CA VAL A 346 36.51 -31.52 -46.78
C VAL A 346 37.31 -30.43 -47.51
N TYR A 347 37.67 -29.33 -46.83
CA TYR A 347 39.02 -28.73 -46.87
C TYR A 347 39.14 -27.64 -45.79
N SER A 348 40.30 -26.99 -45.69
CA SER A 348 40.88 -26.52 -44.42
C SER A 348 41.17 -25.00 -44.35
N ASP A 349 41.66 -24.61 -43.16
CA ASP A 349 42.50 -23.45 -42.86
C ASP A 349 41.87 -22.06 -42.68
N SER A 350 42.11 -21.55 -41.46
CA SER A 350 42.06 -20.14 -41.06
C SER A 350 43.42 -19.46 -41.33
N PRO A 351 43.61 -18.13 -41.14
CA PRO A 351 42.64 -17.09 -40.81
C PRO A 351 42.63 -15.90 -41.79
N SER A 352 41.59 -15.07 -41.75
CA SER A 352 41.65 -13.70 -42.30
C SER A 352 40.92 -12.70 -41.39
N ALA A 353 41.28 -11.42 -41.52
CA ALA A 353 40.99 -10.37 -40.55
C ALA A 353 39.49 -10.19 -40.27
N ALA A 354 39.13 -10.12 -38.98
CA ALA A 354 37.78 -9.75 -38.56
C ALA A 354 37.52 -8.24 -38.85
N PRO A 355 36.50 -7.89 -39.63
CA PRO A 355 35.97 -6.52 -39.60
C PRO A 355 35.34 -6.24 -38.23
N ALA A 356 35.21 -4.96 -37.87
CA ALA A 356 34.66 -4.57 -36.58
C ALA A 356 33.24 -5.15 -36.36
N ALA A 357 32.97 -5.59 -35.12
CA ALA A 357 31.71 -6.24 -34.77
C ALA A 357 30.52 -5.32 -34.99
N VAL A 358 29.76 -5.56 -36.06
CA VAL A 358 28.40 -5.05 -36.22
C VAL A 358 27.58 -5.63 -35.07
N PRO A 359 26.84 -4.83 -34.29
CA PRO A 359 25.96 -5.37 -33.25
C PRO A 359 24.93 -6.31 -33.89
N PRO A 360 24.52 -7.40 -33.22
CA PRO A 360 23.59 -8.36 -33.80
C PRO A 360 22.30 -7.65 -34.24
N ALA A 361 21.82 -7.99 -35.44
CA ALA A 361 20.58 -7.44 -35.96
C ALA A 361 19.43 -7.76 -35.00
N ILE A 362 18.76 -6.72 -34.51
CA ILE A 362 17.64 -6.87 -33.58
C ILE A 362 16.38 -7.08 -34.42
N ASP A 363 16.03 -8.34 -34.70
CA ASP A 363 14.84 -8.73 -35.48
C ASP A 363 13.49 -8.37 -34.83
N TYR A 364 13.50 -7.73 -33.66
CA TYR A 364 12.32 -7.40 -32.86
C TYR A 364 12.40 -5.96 -32.35
N VAL A 365 11.87 -5.00 -33.12
CA VAL A 365 11.86 -3.57 -32.76
C VAL A 365 10.44 -3.08 -32.53
N PHE A 366 10.09 -2.84 -31.26
CA PHE A 366 8.79 -2.29 -30.89
C PHE A 366 8.62 -0.85 -31.35
N GLU A 367 7.44 -0.56 -31.90
CA GLU A 367 6.96 0.77 -32.28
C GLU A 367 5.75 1.17 -31.42
N PRO A 368 5.34 2.47 -31.40
CA PRO A 368 4.26 2.97 -30.55
C PRO A 368 2.94 2.18 -30.64
N GLU A 369 2.57 1.72 -31.84
CA GLU A 369 1.38 0.91 -32.10
C GLU A 369 1.38 -0.45 -31.40
N ASP A 370 2.54 -0.99 -31.05
CA ASP A 370 2.63 -2.27 -30.37
C ASP A 370 2.19 -2.14 -28.90
N PHE A 371 2.57 -1.04 -28.23
CA PHE A 371 2.23 -0.78 -26.83
C PHE A 371 0.81 -0.23 -26.65
N ASP A 372 0.34 0.65 -27.53
CA ASP A 372 -1.06 1.11 -27.61
C ASP A 372 -1.42 1.26 -29.10
N PRO A 373 -2.21 0.32 -29.69
CA PRO A 373 -2.61 0.38 -31.11
C PRO A 373 -3.37 1.64 -31.53
N ASP A 374 -3.75 2.47 -30.56
CA ASP A 374 -4.47 3.72 -30.70
C ASP A 374 -3.76 4.87 -29.94
N TRP A 375 -2.44 4.79 -29.72
CA TRP A 375 -1.62 5.77 -29.00
C TRP A 375 -1.86 7.23 -29.46
N ASN A 376 -2.07 7.41 -30.76
CA ASN A 376 -2.25 8.72 -31.40
C ASN A 376 -3.70 9.27 -31.29
N ARG A 377 -4.55 8.69 -30.42
CA ARG A 377 -5.98 9.04 -30.26
C ARG A 377 -6.25 10.53 -30.04
N ALA A 378 -5.49 11.18 -29.16
CA ALA A 378 -5.71 12.57 -28.76
C ALA A 378 -5.43 13.59 -29.88
N VAL A 379 -4.47 13.30 -30.77
CA VAL A 379 -4.12 14.20 -31.88
C VAL A 379 -5.00 13.91 -33.09
N MET A 380 -5.11 12.64 -33.51
CA MET A 380 -5.74 12.27 -34.78
C MET A 380 -7.25 11.97 -34.74
N LYS A 381 -7.79 11.41 -33.63
CA LYS A 381 -9.12 10.77 -33.65
C LYS A 381 -10.20 11.45 -32.80
N ALA A 382 -9.85 12.09 -31.68
CA ALA A 382 -10.82 12.49 -30.65
C ALA A 382 -12.01 13.35 -31.15
N SER A 383 -11.76 14.39 -31.94
CA SER A 383 -12.79 15.30 -32.47
C SER A 383 -13.71 14.63 -33.51
N THR A 384 -13.15 13.77 -34.35
CA THR A 384 -13.86 13.03 -35.41
C THR A 384 -14.70 11.89 -34.84
N ASN A 385 -14.13 11.12 -33.89
CA ASN A 385 -14.81 9.99 -33.26
C ASN A 385 -16.03 10.44 -32.45
N LEU A 386 -15.99 11.61 -31.80
CA LEU A 386 -17.07 12.04 -30.88
C LEU A 386 -18.43 12.18 -31.59
N GLN A 387 -18.50 12.64 -32.84
CA GLN A 387 -19.77 12.70 -33.58
C GLN A 387 -20.30 11.30 -33.96
N GLN A 388 -19.41 10.36 -34.27
CA GLN A 388 -19.79 8.96 -34.53
C GLN A 388 -20.24 8.27 -33.24
N LEU A 389 -19.48 8.45 -32.15
CA LEU A 389 -19.76 7.91 -30.83
C LEU A 389 -21.13 8.38 -30.31
N PHE A 390 -21.52 9.64 -30.49
CA PHE A 390 -22.81 10.18 -30.03
C PHE A 390 -23.96 10.11 -31.04
N LYS A 391 -23.76 9.52 -32.23
CA LYS A 391 -24.75 9.46 -33.33
C LYS A 391 -26.14 8.93 -32.90
N ASP A 392 -26.19 7.87 -32.12
CA ASP A 392 -27.45 7.23 -31.67
C ASP A 392 -28.08 7.91 -30.45
N VAL A 393 -27.51 9.02 -29.99
CA VAL A 393 -27.79 9.68 -28.70
C VAL A 393 -28.30 11.10 -28.98
N LEU A 394 -29.36 11.17 -29.79
CA LEU A 394 -30.02 12.37 -30.31
C LEU A 394 -30.33 13.43 -29.25
N GLY A 395 -30.31 14.72 -29.63
CA GLY A 395 -30.76 15.85 -28.80
C GLY A 395 -29.84 16.18 -27.62
N ARG A 396 -28.52 16.23 -27.84
CA ARG A 396 -27.48 16.37 -26.79
C ARG A 396 -26.31 17.26 -27.21
N ASP A 397 -26.60 18.21 -28.09
CA ASP A 397 -25.62 19.04 -28.80
C ASP A 397 -24.81 19.96 -27.87
N ASP A 398 -25.41 20.47 -26.79
CA ASP A 398 -24.70 21.27 -25.78
C ASP A 398 -23.66 20.45 -25.00
N MET A 399 -23.97 19.19 -24.67
CA MET A 399 -23.02 18.28 -24.04
C MET A 399 -21.89 17.93 -25.02
N ILE A 400 -22.22 17.63 -26.27
CA ILE A 400 -21.24 17.41 -27.36
C ILE A 400 -20.32 18.63 -27.51
N LYS A 401 -20.85 19.85 -27.38
CA LYS A 401 -20.09 21.10 -27.41
C LYS A 401 -19.14 21.25 -26.20
N ARG A 402 -19.59 20.97 -24.96
CA ARG A 402 -18.71 20.98 -23.77
C ARG A 402 -17.59 19.93 -23.89
N LEU A 403 -17.90 18.71 -24.29
CA LEU A 403 -16.90 17.63 -24.44
C LEU A 403 -15.87 17.93 -25.53
N LYS A 404 -16.28 18.55 -26.65
CA LYS A 404 -15.33 19.10 -27.64
C LYS A 404 -14.40 20.16 -27.02
N GLY A 405 -14.94 21.04 -26.18
CA GLY A 405 -14.13 22.00 -25.41
C GLY A 405 -13.03 21.34 -24.58
N TYR A 406 -13.36 20.28 -23.83
CA TYR A 406 -12.35 19.54 -23.05
C TYR A 406 -11.29 18.88 -23.93
N ILE A 407 -11.67 18.31 -25.09
CA ILE A 407 -10.71 17.73 -26.05
C ILE A 407 -9.70 18.79 -26.54
N GLU A 408 -10.17 19.99 -26.93
CA GLU A 408 -9.27 21.03 -27.42
C GLU A 408 -8.38 21.62 -26.31
N VAL A 409 -8.88 21.76 -25.07
CA VAL A 409 -8.05 22.16 -23.91
C VAL A 409 -6.95 21.13 -23.64
N VAL A 410 -7.30 19.84 -23.58
CA VAL A 410 -6.34 18.74 -23.35
C VAL A 410 -5.30 18.67 -24.46
N ARG A 411 -5.72 18.83 -25.72
CA ARG A 411 -4.82 18.91 -26.89
C ARG A 411 -3.86 20.10 -26.77
N GLY A 412 -4.38 21.28 -26.44
CA GLY A 412 -3.57 22.50 -26.29
C GLY A 412 -2.50 22.36 -25.21
N ILE A 413 -2.84 21.82 -24.04
CA ILE A 413 -1.90 21.62 -22.93
C ILE A 413 -0.82 20.57 -23.29
N ARG A 414 -1.20 19.47 -23.95
CA ARG A 414 -0.25 18.44 -24.40
C ARG A 414 0.71 18.94 -25.49
N ILE A 415 0.27 19.84 -26.37
CA ILE A 415 1.17 20.49 -27.35
C ILE A 415 2.25 21.34 -26.66
N GLN A 416 1.98 21.87 -25.46
CA GLN A 416 2.98 22.58 -24.63
C GLN A 416 3.82 21.64 -23.75
N GLY A 417 3.68 20.31 -23.88
CA GLY A 417 4.44 19.34 -23.08
C GLY A 417 4.05 19.28 -21.60
N HIS A 418 2.88 19.82 -21.23
CA HIS A 418 2.37 19.80 -19.85
C HIS A 418 1.34 18.67 -19.63
N ASP A 419 1.18 18.25 -18.36
CA ASP A 419 0.11 17.34 -17.96
C ASP A 419 -1.24 18.07 -17.94
N PRO A 420 -2.26 17.62 -18.70
CA PRO A 420 -3.61 18.19 -18.64
C PRO A 420 -4.43 17.80 -17.39
N LEU A 421 -3.92 16.94 -16.51
CA LEU A 421 -4.62 16.55 -15.28
C LEU A 421 -4.92 17.77 -14.39
N GLY A 422 -6.14 17.84 -13.86
CA GLY A 422 -6.62 18.99 -13.08
C GLY A 422 -7.04 20.22 -13.91
N SER A 423 -6.73 20.27 -15.21
CA SER A 423 -7.22 21.32 -16.12
C SER A 423 -8.60 21.03 -16.71
N ILE A 424 -9.13 19.81 -16.52
CA ILE A 424 -10.50 19.43 -16.85
C ILE A 424 -11.21 18.84 -15.61
N PRO A 425 -12.55 18.99 -15.51
CA PRO A 425 -13.32 18.39 -14.43
C PRO A 425 -13.39 16.86 -14.56
N MET A 426 -13.25 16.16 -13.43
CA MET A 426 -13.39 14.69 -13.31
C MET A 426 -14.70 14.27 -12.62
N ASN A 427 -15.50 15.24 -12.15
CA ASN A 427 -16.69 15.02 -11.33
C ASN A 427 -17.91 15.64 -12.00
N PHE A 428 -18.98 14.88 -12.21
CA PHE A 428 -20.13 15.30 -13.02
C PHE A 428 -21.48 15.01 -12.35
N VAL A 429 -22.49 15.83 -12.66
CA VAL A 429 -23.87 15.67 -12.16
C VAL A 429 -24.84 15.48 -13.33
N PHE A 430 -25.57 14.37 -13.34
CA PHE A 430 -26.52 13.99 -14.41
C PHE A 430 -27.98 14.18 -13.92
N LYS A 431 -28.49 15.42 -14.00
CA LYS A 431 -29.83 15.82 -13.55
C LYS A 431 -30.91 15.46 -14.59
N GLY A 432 -32.18 15.32 -14.17
CA GLY A 432 -33.34 15.20 -15.07
C GLY A 432 -34.15 13.88 -14.98
N PRO A 433 -35.18 13.68 -15.82
CA PRO A 433 -36.14 12.57 -15.72
C PRO A 433 -35.55 11.17 -16.05
N PRO A 434 -36.29 10.07 -15.77
CA PRO A 434 -35.83 8.71 -16.02
C PRO A 434 -35.95 8.37 -17.51
N GLY A 435 -35.13 7.41 -17.95
CA GLY A 435 -35.09 6.95 -19.35
C GLY A 435 -34.62 7.99 -20.37
N THR A 436 -34.07 9.12 -19.94
CA THR A 436 -33.42 10.12 -20.80
C THR A 436 -32.06 9.66 -21.35
N GLY A 437 -31.50 8.57 -20.81
CA GLY A 437 -30.27 7.93 -21.31
C GLY A 437 -29.00 8.25 -20.50
N LYS A 438 -29.13 8.59 -19.21
CA LYS A 438 -28.00 8.93 -18.32
C LYS A 438 -26.92 7.83 -18.27
N PRO A 439 -27.21 6.53 -18.03
CA PRO A 439 -26.16 5.49 -17.97
C PRO A 439 -25.53 5.24 -19.35
N THR A 440 -26.33 5.25 -20.42
CA THR A 440 -25.84 5.20 -21.82
C THR A 440 -24.87 6.35 -22.13
N THR A 441 -25.10 7.51 -21.53
CA THR A 441 -24.26 8.71 -21.69
C THR A 441 -22.99 8.61 -20.84
N ALA A 442 -23.07 8.06 -19.62
CA ALA A 442 -21.90 7.75 -18.79
C ALA A 442 -20.94 6.79 -19.51
N ARG A 443 -21.46 5.76 -20.19
CA ARG A 443 -20.65 4.81 -20.98
C ARG A 443 -19.95 5.46 -22.17
N LYS A 444 -20.61 6.40 -22.86
CA LYS A 444 -19.98 7.19 -23.93
C LYS A 444 -18.98 8.22 -23.38
N LEU A 445 -19.22 8.77 -22.19
CA LEU A 445 -18.26 9.64 -21.49
C LEU A 445 -16.99 8.88 -21.05
N GLY A 446 -17.13 7.65 -20.58
CA GLY A 446 -16.02 6.75 -20.24
C GLY A 446 -15.11 6.49 -21.44
N GLN A 447 -15.67 6.23 -22.62
CA GLN A 447 -14.90 6.13 -23.85
C GLN A 447 -14.13 7.43 -24.16
N VAL A 448 -14.73 8.61 -23.98
CA VAL A 448 -14.02 9.89 -24.22
C VAL A 448 -12.87 10.09 -23.23
N PHE A 449 -13.05 9.80 -21.94
CA PHE A 449 -11.98 9.97 -20.93
C PHE A 449 -10.87 8.90 -21.04
N TYR A 450 -11.21 7.69 -21.51
CA TYR A 450 -10.25 6.66 -21.91
C TYR A 450 -9.49 7.05 -23.20
N ASP A 451 -10.18 7.55 -24.23
CA ASP A 451 -9.57 8.00 -25.48
C ASP A 451 -8.66 9.24 -25.27
N LEU A 452 -8.98 10.09 -24.29
CA LEU A 452 -8.10 11.16 -23.81
C LEU A 452 -6.93 10.65 -22.94
N GLY A 453 -6.95 9.39 -22.50
CA GLY A 453 -5.87 8.78 -21.73
C GLY A 453 -5.86 9.11 -20.23
N PHE A 454 -6.98 9.53 -19.64
CA PHE A 454 -7.11 9.74 -18.19
C PHE A 454 -7.50 8.47 -17.42
N LEU A 455 -8.12 7.51 -18.12
CA LEU A 455 -8.60 6.25 -17.55
C LEU A 455 -7.79 5.06 -18.09
N SER A 456 -7.68 4.00 -17.30
CA SER A 456 -7.11 2.72 -17.75
C SER A 456 -8.15 1.83 -18.46
N SER A 457 -9.44 2.09 -18.26
CA SER A 457 -10.54 1.44 -18.98
C SER A 457 -11.72 2.39 -19.22
N ALA A 458 -12.39 2.22 -20.36
CA ALA A 458 -13.65 2.91 -20.69
C ALA A 458 -14.89 2.36 -19.94
N GLU A 459 -14.70 1.30 -19.15
CA GLU A 459 -15.74 0.66 -18.34
C GLU A 459 -16.39 1.62 -17.33
N VAL A 460 -17.70 1.49 -17.17
CA VAL A 460 -18.49 2.21 -16.15
C VAL A 460 -18.98 1.23 -15.10
N ILE A 461 -18.67 1.51 -13.85
CA ILE A 461 -19.26 0.80 -12.70
C ILE A 461 -20.50 1.56 -12.26
N GLU A 462 -21.67 0.95 -12.46
CA GLU A 462 -22.97 1.49 -12.09
C GLU A 462 -23.30 1.02 -10.65
N CYS A 463 -23.48 1.98 -9.74
CA CYS A 463 -23.69 1.80 -8.31
C CYS A 463 -25.03 2.42 -7.89
N SER A 464 -25.69 1.83 -6.90
CA SER A 464 -26.82 2.45 -6.20
C SER A 464 -26.33 3.29 -5.00
N ALA A 465 -27.21 4.11 -4.41
CA ALA A 465 -26.96 4.71 -3.11
C ALA A 465 -26.80 3.66 -1.97
N GLU A 466 -27.48 2.51 -2.09
CA GLU A 466 -27.44 1.44 -1.09
C GLU A 466 -26.06 0.77 -1.00
N ASP A 467 -25.30 0.72 -2.11
CA ASP A 467 -23.95 0.17 -2.17
C ASP A 467 -22.96 0.88 -1.22
N PHE A 468 -23.22 2.14 -0.85
CA PHE A 468 -22.38 2.93 0.06
C PHE A 468 -22.82 2.83 1.52
N ILE A 469 -24.10 2.54 1.78
CA ILE A 469 -24.70 2.52 3.14
C ILE A 469 -24.37 1.22 3.88
N GLY A 470 -23.83 1.33 5.10
CA GLY A 470 -23.58 0.18 5.98
C GLY A 470 -24.86 -0.29 6.69
N GLY A 471 -24.95 -1.60 6.98
CA GLY A 471 -26.05 -2.17 7.77
C GLY A 471 -25.92 -1.90 9.28
N TYR A 472 -24.73 -1.49 9.75
CA TYR A 472 -24.44 -1.19 11.14
C TYR A 472 -23.58 0.07 11.27
N VAL A 473 -23.69 0.74 12.42
CA VAL A 473 -22.93 1.96 12.75
C VAL A 473 -21.41 1.73 12.56
N GLY A 474 -20.76 2.62 11.82
CA GLY A 474 -19.32 2.56 11.52
C GLY A 474 -18.95 1.76 10.27
N GLN A 475 -19.81 0.91 9.73
CA GLN A 475 -19.52 0.12 8.52
C GLN A 475 -19.49 0.99 7.25
N THR A 476 -20.34 2.03 7.18
CA THR A 476 -20.54 2.90 6.01
C THR A 476 -19.25 3.48 5.43
N ALA A 477 -18.33 3.94 6.30
CA ALA A 477 -17.07 4.54 5.86
C ALA A 477 -16.22 3.53 5.07
N THR A 478 -16.00 2.34 5.65
CA THR A 478 -15.24 1.25 5.00
C THR A 478 -15.96 0.71 3.76
N LYS A 479 -17.30 0.66 3.75
CA LYS A 479 -18.08 0.24 2.57
C LYS A 479 -17.92 1.26 1.42
N THR A 480 -17.99 2.55 1.74
CA THR A 480 -17.79 3.66 0.78
C THR A 480 -16.39 3.63 0.18
N ILE A 481 -15.34 3.50 1.00
CA ILE A 481 -13.95 3.38 0.54
C ILE A 481 -13.82 2.19 -0.43
N LYS A 482 -14.28 1.01 -0.03
CA LYS A 482 -14.21 -0.21 -0.86
C LYS A 482 -15.06 -0.16 -2.13
N GLN A 483 -16.08 0.68 -2.18
CA GLN A 483 -16.83 0.91 -3.42
C GLN A 483 -16.06 1.84 -4.35
N LEU A 484 -15.57 2.98 -3.85
CA LEU A 484 -14.74 3.92 -4.62
C LEU A 484 -13.46 3.28 -5.17
N GLU A 485 -12.82 2.38 -4.41
CA GLU A 485 -11.63 1.63 -4.83
C GLU A 485 -11.84 0.81 -6.11
N LYS A 486 -13.06 0.30 -6.35
CA LYS A 486 -13.39 -0.40 -7.60
C LYS A 486 -13.40 0.55 -8.81
N GLY A 487 -13.71 1.83 -8.59
CA GLY A 487 -13.81 2.86 -9.62
C GLY A 487 -12.46 3.45 -10.05
N LEU A 488 -11.37 3.12 -9.36
CA LEU A 488 -10.01 3.57 -9.71
C LEU A 488 -9.63 3.14 -11.14
N GLY A 489 -9.18 4.11 -11.95
CA GLY A 489 -8.87 3.93 -13.37
C GLY A 489 -10.09 3.84 -14.30
N LYS A 490 -11.32 3.99 -13.78
CA LYS A 490 -12.59 3.80 -14.48
C LYS A 490 -13.55 5.00 -14.29
N VAL A 491 -14.75 4.89 -14.87
CA VAL A 491 -15.90 5.73 -14.49
C VAL A 491 -16.71 5.03 -13.39
N MET A 492 -17.15 5.78 -12.39
CA MET A 492 -18.17 5.36 -11.44
C MET A 492 -19.42 6.22 -11.59
N LEU A 493 -20.57 5.57 -11.83
CA LEU A 493 -21.89 6.19 -11.84
C LEU A 493 -22.62 5.80 -10.56
N ILE A 494 -22.94 6.77 -9.71
CA ILE A 494 -23.86 6.58 -8.58
C ILE A 494 -25.24 7.04 -9.03
N ASP A 495 -26.15 6.09 -9.29
CA ASP A 495 -27.53 6.40 -9.66
C ASP A 495 -28.43 6.57 -8.44
N GLU A 496 -29.46 7.40 -8.62
CA GLU A 496 -30.34 7.92 -7.56
C GLU A 496 -29.56 8.48 -6.33
N ALA A 497 -28.43 9.15 -6.59
CA ALA A 497 -27.49 9.62 -5.57
C ALA A 497 -28.08 10.55 -4.50
N TYR A 498 -29.21 11.20 -4.78
CA TYR A 498 -29.97 12.01 -3.82
C TYR A 498 -30.47 11.19 -2.61
N MET A 499 -30.64 9.87 -2.76
CA MET A 499 -31.02 8.95 -1.67
C MET A 499 -29.97 8.94 -0.54
N LEU A 500 -28.70 9.23 -0.84
CA LEU A 500 -27.65 9.42 0.17
C LEU A 500 -27.93 10.64 1.07
N GLY A 501 -28.72 11.62 0.62
CA GLY A 501 -29.11 12.77 1.44
C GLY A 501 -30.23 12.47 2.45
N GLN A 502 -30.94 11.36 2.31
CA GLN A 502 -32.17 11.09 3.08
C GLN A 502 -31.94 10.38 4.43
N SER A 503 -30.74 9.87 4.70
CA SER A 503 -30.43 9.14 5.94
C SER A 503 -29.12 9.59 6.58
N SER A 504 -29.01 9.43 7.91
CA SER A 504 -27.78 9.74 8.65
C SER A 504 -26.58 8.91 8.19
N PHE A 505 -26.79 7.64 7.83
CA PHE A 505 -25.76 6.81 7.22
C PHE A 505 -25.42 7.26 5.79
N GLY A 506 -26.40 7.69 5.00
CA GLY A 506 -26.15 8.29 3.69
C GLY A 506 -25.30 9.55 3.78
N ILE A 507 -25.59 10.46 4.72
CA ILE A 507 -24.80 11.67 4.97
C ILE A 507 -23.36 11.32 5.38
N GLN A 508 -23.16 10.26 6.19
CA GLN A 508 -21.84 9.73 6.50
C GLN A 508 -21.10 9.23 5.24
N ALA A 509 -21.80 8.55 4.32
CA ALA A 509 -21.23 8.14 3.04
C ALA A 509 -20.83 9.35 2.17
N VAL A 510 -21.68 10.39 2.10
CA VAL A 510 -21.36 11.62 1.35
C VAL A 510 -20.11 12.31 1.92
N SER A 511 -19.97 12.39 3.26
CA SER A 511 -18.73 12.88 3.88
C SER A 511 -17.53 12.05 3.44
N GLN A 512 -17.62 10.72 3.57
CA GLN A 512 -16.52 9.83 3.21
C GLN A 512 -16.15 9.89 1.71
N ILE A 513 -17.12 10.11 0.81
CA ILE A 513 -16.85 10.38 -0.62
C ILE A 513 -16.05 11.67 -0.76
N VAL A 514 -16.52 12.78 -0.16
CA VAL A 514 -15.86 14.09 -0.18
C VAL A 514 -14.43 14.03 0.39
N ASP A 515 -14.23 13.26 1.46
CA ASP A 515 -12.93 13.02 2.07
C ASP A 515 -12.01 12.21 1.14
N CYS A 516 -12.48 11.09 0.58
CA CYS A 516 -11.73 10.28 -0.38
C CYS A 516 -11.30 11.09 -1.62
N MET A 517 -12.16 11.96 -2.15
CA MET A 517 -11.84 12.85 -3.29
C MET A 517 -10.66 13.80 -3.02
N THR A 518 -10.28 14.05 -1.76
CA THR A 518 -9.09 14.85 -1.41
C THR A 518 -7.81 14.02 -1.25
N GLN A 519 -7.92 12.69 -1.13
CA GLN A 519 -6.77 11.82 -0.88
C GLN A 519 -6.04 11.50 -2.19
N LYS A 520 -4.69 11.48 -2.15
CA LYS A 520 -3.84 11.06 -3.29
C LYS A 520 -4.14 9.63 -3.82
N LYS A 521 -4.87 8.80 -3.06
CA LYS A 521 -5.35 7.48 -3.50
C LYS A 521 -6.43 7.56 -4.60
N PHE A 522 -7.27 8.61 -4.61
CA PHE A 522 -8.41 8.76 -5.53
C PHE A 522 -8.38 10.04 -6.39
N MET A 523 -7.80 11.13 -5.88
CA MET A 523 -7.81 12.44 -6.54
C MET A 523 -7.26 12.38 -7.97
N GLY A 524 -8.11 12.67 -8.96
CA GLY A 524 -7.75 12.65 -10.38
C GLY A 524 -7.64 11.27 -11.03
N LYS A 525 -7.84 10.17 -10.29
CA LYS A 525 -7.62 8.79 -10.78
C LYS A 525 -8.86 8.07 -11.30
N MET A 526 -10.03 8.70 -11.23
CA MET A 526 -11.30 8.15 -11.68
C MET A 526 -12.24 9.28 -12.10
N VAL A 527 -13.24 8.98 -12.93
CA VAL A 527 -14.35 9.90 -13.22
C VAL A 527 -15.55 9.52 -12.36
N LEU A 528 -16.09 10.46 -11.59
CA LEU A 528 -17.20 10.22 -10.67
C LEU A 528 -18.46 10.98 -11.12
N ILE A 529 -19.56 10.26 -11.33
CA ILE A 529 -20.83 10.80 -11.84
C ILE A 529 -21.95 10.53 -10.83
N LEU A 530 -22.70 11.57 -10.47
CA LEU A 530 -23.91 11.44 -9.64
C LEU A 530 -25.14 11.66 -10.53
N SER A 531 -26.04 10.68 -10.65
CA SER A 531 -27.33 10.85 -11.33
C SER A 531 -28.53 10.88 -10.38
N GLY A 532 -29.54 11.67 -10.74
CA GLY A 532 -30.76 11.82 -9.95
C GLY A 532 -31.75 12.82 -10.54
N TYR A 533 -32.92 12.96 -9.92
CA TYR A 533 -33.89 13.99 -10.31
C TYR A 533 -33.39 15.39 -9.95
N GLU A 534 -33.80 16.40 -10.71
CA GLU A 534 -33.22 17.74 -10.61
C GLU A 534 -33.52 18.43 -9.27
N SER A 535 -34.76 18.33 -8.79
CA SER A 535 -35.19 18.79 -7.46
C SER A 535 -34.31 18.18 -6.35
N ASP A 536 -34.09 16.88 -6.42
CA ASP A 536 -33.60 16.07 -5.31
C ASP A 536 -32.08 16.16 -5.21
N MET A 537 -31.40 16.18 -6.36
CA MET A 537 -29.97 16.52 -6.45
C MET A 537 -29.70 17.95 -5.98
N ASN A 538 -30.54 18.92 -6.38
CA ASN A 538 -30.43 20.30 -5.87
C ASN A 538 -30.71 20.38 -4.35
N GLY A 539 -31.46 19.44 -3.78
CA GLY A 539 -31.58 19.23 -2.33
C GLY A 539 -30.29 18.71 -1.69
N LEU A 540 -29.69 17.65 -2.25
CA LEU A 540 -28.43 17.05 -1.79
C LEU A 540 -27.30 18.07 -1.71
N PHE A 541 -27.13 18.91 -2.73
CA PHE A 541 -26.08 19.95 -2.74
C PHE A 541 -26.32 21.09 -1.75
N LYS A 542 -27.59 21.40 -1.41
CA LYS A 542 -27.89 22.35 -0.31
C LYS A 542 -27.48 21.78 1.04
N MET A 543 -27.68 20.48 1.27
CA MET A 543 -27.31 19.80 2.51
C MET A 543 -25.80 19.65 2.70
N ASN A 544 -25.02 19.46 1.63
CA ASN A 544 -23.56 19.30 1.73
C ASN A 544 -22.80 20.21 0.74
N GLN A 545 -22.32 21.35 1.24
CA GLN A 545 -21.50 22.31 0.51
C GLN A 545 -20.13 21.72 0.09
N GLY A 546 -19.58 20.76 0.85
CA GLY A 546 -18.34 20.07 0.52
C GLY A 546 -18.47 19.17 -0.72
N LEU A 547 -19.68 18.64 -0.97
CA LEU A 547 -20.03 17.95 -2.21
C LEU A 547 -20.24 18.96 -3.35
N ALA A 548 -21.03 20.02 -3.11
CA ALA A 548 -21.31 21.05 -4.12
C ALA A 548 -20.05 21.69 -4.70
N GLY A 549 -19.08 22.05 -3.86
CA GLY A 549 -17.80 22.63 -4.29
C GLY A 549 -16.85 21.67 -5.04
N ARG A 550 -17.19 20.37 -5.15
CA ARG A 550 -16.40 19.37 -5.90
C ARG A 550 -17.10 18.87 -7.17
N PHE A 551 -18.40 19.12 -7.31
CA PHE A 551 -19.23 18.70 -8.43
C PHE A 551 -19.75 19.93 -9.20
N THR A 552 -18.81 20.62 -9.85
CA THR A 552 -19.07 21.91 -10.53
C THR A 552 -19.76 21.78 -11.89
N GLU A 553 -19.63 20.64 -12.58
CA GLU A 553 -20.24 20.40 -13.89
C GLU A 553 -21.58 19.66 -13.78
N ASP A 554 -22.66 20.31 -14.22
CA ASP A 554 -23.96 19.67 -14.39
C ASP A 554 -24.38 19.51 -15.87
N PHE A 555 -24.89 18.33 -16.17
CA PHE A 555 -25.55 17.99 -17.42
C PHE A 555 -27.03 17.74 -17.11
N ILE A 556 -27.88 18.63 -17.64
CA ILE A 556 -29.34 18.56 -17.46
C ILE A 556 -29.94 17.78 -18.63
N PHE A 557 -30.40 16.56 -18.35
CA PHE A 557 -31.03 15.69 -19.33
C PHE A 557 -32.51 16.07 -19.47
N GLN A 558 -32.82 16.88 -20.47
CA GLN A 558 -34.20 17.30 -20.77
C GLN A 558 -35.10 16.09 -21.13
N PRO A 559 -36.43 16.21 -20.93
CA PRO A 559 -37.40 15.27 -21.50
C PRO A 559 -37.23 15.14 -23.01
N LEU A 560 -37.43 13.95 -23.56
CA LEU A 560 -37.30 13.72 -25.00
C LEU A 560 -38.48 14.33 -25.74
N SER A 561 -38.21 15.09 -26.80
CA SER A 561 -39.27 15.68 -27.63
C SER A 561 -40.09 14.58 -28.34
N PRO A 562 -41.38 14.80 -28.66
CA PRO A 562 -42.20 13.82 -29.39
C PRO A 562 -41.59 13.39 -30.74
N VAL A 563 -40.86 14.29 -31.41
CA VAL A 563 -40.13 13.98 -32.64
C VAL A 563 -38.98 13.02 -32.35
N THR A 564 -38.15 13.35 -31.36
CA THR A 564 -37.01 12.51 -30.94
C THR A 564 -37.45 11.14 -30.44
N CYS A 565 -38.60 11.05 -29.75
CA CYS A 565 -39.19 9.77 -29.33
C CYS A 565 -39.61 8.92 -30.53
N LEU A 566 -40.14 9.52 -31.61
CA LEU A 566 -40.47 8.80 -32.84
C LEU A 566 -39.21 8.36 -33.59
N ASP A 567 -38.18 9.20 -33.67
CA ASP A 567 -36.89 8.84 -34.30
C ASP A 567 -36.20 7.68 -33.54
N ILE A 568 -36.28 7.66 -32.20
CA ILE A 568 -35.79 6.55 -31.36
C ILE A 568 -36.65 5.29 -31.56
N LEU A 569 -37.97 5.41 -31.73
CA LEU A 569 -38.85 4.29 -32.04
C LEU A 569 -38.47 3.63 -33.38
N GLU A 570 -38.23 4.45 -34.42
CA GLU A 570 -37.73 3.98 -35.72
C GLU A 570 -36.39 3.24 -35.57
N LEU A 571 -35.41 3.79 -34.84
CA LEU A 571 -34.11 3.15 -34.58
C LEU A 571 -34.24 1.82 -33.81
N LYS A 572 -35.13 1.74 -32.81
CA LYS A 572 -35.38 0.54 -31.99
C LYS A 572 -36.15 -0.56 -32.73
N LEU A 573 -36.96 -0.22 -33.73
CA LEU A 573 -37.62 -1.19 -34.61
C LEU A 573 -36.65 -1.67 -35.70
N ASN A 574 -35.89 -0.77 -36.32
CA ASN A 574 -34.93 -1.12 -37.38
C ASN A 574 -33.85 -2.10 -36.89
N SER A 575 -33.39 -1.98 -35.64
CA SER A 575 -32.45 -2.95 -35.02
C SER A 575 -33.05 -4.34 -34.78
N LYS A 576 -34.37 -4.50 -34.88
CA LYS A 576 -35.12 -5.75 -34.81
C LYS A 576 -35.57 -6.25 -36.20
N ILE A 577 -34.94 -5.76 -37.28
CA ILE A 577 -35.25 -6.09 -38.69
C ILE A 577 -36.71 -5.72 -39.07
N MET A 578 -37.24 -4.68 -38.42
CA MET A 578 -38.62 -4.22 -38.59
C MET A 578 -38.63 -2.73 -38.93
N SER A 579 -39.15 -2.36 -40.09
CA SER A 579 -39.24 -0.96 -40.51
C SER A 579 -40.64 -0.40 -40.29
N LEU A 580 -40.71 0.84 -39.82
CA LEU A 580 -41.95 1.62 -39.72
C LEU A 580 -42.04 2.52 -40.97
N PRO A 581 -43.13 2.48 -41.77
CA PRO A 581 -43.30 3.31 -42.97
C PRO A 581 -43.58 4.80 -42.69
N THR A 582 -42.73 5.46 -41.91
CA THR A 582 -42.75 6.91 -41.68
C THR A 582 -42.18 7.65 -42.89
N ALA A 583 -43.00 7.76 -43.94
CA ALA A 583 -42.75 8.68 -45.05
C ALA A 583 -42.40 10.07 -44.47
N LYS A 584 -41.20 10.57 -44.79
CA LYS A 584 -40.55 11.68 -44.05
C LYS A 584 -41.36 12.98 -44.05
N LYS A 585 -42.31 13.13 -44.98
CA LYS A 585 -43.52 13.95 -44.86
C LYS A 585 -44.71 13.10 -45.32
N GLY A 586 -45.80 13.07 -44.56
CA GLY A 586 -47.02 12.31 -44.89
C GLY A 586 -47.98 12.21 -43.70
N PRO A 587 -49.29 11.91 -43.93
CA PRO A 587 -50.31 11.95 -42.89
C PRO A 587 -50.01 11.00 -41.72
N ASN A 588 -49.51 9.80 -42.01
CA ASN A 588 -49.16 8.81 -40.98
C ASN A 588 -48.12 9.33 -39.97
N LYS A 589 -47.14 10.15 -40.40
CA LYS A 589 -46.15 10.75 -39.48
C LYS A 589 -46.79 11.83 -38.60
N ILE A 590 -47.80 12.54 -39.09
CA ILE A 590 -48.58 13.52 -38.30
C ILE A 590 -49.41 12.79 -37.24
N SER A 591 -50.12 11.72 -37.60
CA SER A 591 -50.91 10.91 -36.65
C SER A 591 -50.04 10.27 -35.57
N LEU A 592 -48.90 9.68 -35.94
CA LEU A 592 -47.93 9.09 -35.00
C LEU A 592 -47.31 10.16 -34.08
N LEU A 593 -46.97 11.33 -34.61
CA LEU A 593 -46.43 12.44 -33.82
C LEU A 593 -47.46 13.04 -32.85
N GLY A 594 -48.74 13.09 -33.24
CA GLY A 594 -49.85 13.46 -32.35
C GLY A 594 -49.94 12.51 -31.15
N LYS A 595 -50.08 11.20 -31.41
CA LYS A 595 -50.13 10.17 -30.36
C LYS A 595 -48.87 10.13 -29.49
N MET A 596 -47.70 10.36 -30.06
CA MET A 596 -46.45 10.50 -29.30
C MET A 596 -46.44 11.77 -28.43
N THR A 597 -47.03 12.87 -28.89
CA THR A 597 -47.21 14.09 -28.09
C THR A 597 -48.13 13.83 -26.89
N ASP A 598 -49.23 13.09 -27.10
CA ASP A 598 -50.13 12.69 -26.01
C ASP A 598 -49.43 11.76 -25.00
N LEU A 599 -48.63 10.79 -25.46
CA LEU A 599 -47.78 9.96 -24.58
C LEU A 599 -46.81 10.78 -23.72
N THR A 600 -46.12 11.77 -24.30
CA THR A 600 -45.16 12.61 -23.54
C THR A 600 -45.83 13.49 -22.46
N ARG A 601 -47.16 13.64 -22.47
CA ARG A 601 -47.93 14.41 -21.48
C ARG A 601 -48.42 13.56 -20.30
N ILE A 602 -48.20 12.25 -20.30
CA ILE A 602 -48.72 11.34 -19.28
C ILE A 602 -47.92 11.44 -17.96
N PRO A 603 -48.59 11.50 -16.79
CA PRO A 603 -47.93 11.36 -15.49
C PRO A 603 -47.09 10.08 -15.41
N GLY A 604 -45.79 10.23 -15.11
CA GLY A 604 -44.84 9.10 -15.06
C GLY A 604 -44.29 8.65 -16.42
N TRP A 605 -44.35 9.49 -17.46
CA TRP A 605 -43.60 9.25 -18.72
C TRP A 605 -42.09 9.13 -18.47
N ALA A 606 -41.51 8.00 -18.87
CA ALA A 606 -40.11 7.61 -18.66
C ALA A 606 -39.31 7.57 -19.98
N ASN A 607 -39.65 8.44 -20.93
CA ASN A 607 -38.83 8.76 -22.11
C ASN A 607 -38.44 7.50 -22.91
N ALA A 608 -37.14 7.27 -23.18
CA ALA A 608 -36.71 6.15 -24.03
C ALA A 608 -37.01 4.77 -23.43
N ARG A 609 -37.25 4.65 -22.12
CA ARG A 609 -37.68 3.39 -21.48
C ARG A 609 -39.10 3.00 -21.91
N ASP A 610 -39.96 4.00 -22.08
CA ASP A 610 -41.35 3.80 -22.55
C ASP A 610 -41.39 3.63 -24.07
N VAL A 611 -40.56 4.37 -24.82
CA VAL A 611 -40.38 4.15 -26.27
C VAL A 611 -39.83 2.74 -26.55
N GLU A 612 -38.94 2.22 -25.71
CA GLU A 612 -38.44 0.83 -25.80
C GLU A 612 -39.53 -0.20 -25.48
N THR A 613 -40.37 0.05 -24.46
CA THR A 613 -41.56 -0.77 -24.18
C THR A 613 -42.51 -0.78 -25.38
N LEU A 614 -42.82 0.39 -25.94
CA LEU A 614 -43.66 0.54 -27.13
C LEU A 614 -43.07 -0.18 -28.34
N ALA A 615 -41.75 -0.12 -28.55
CA ALA A 615 -41.06 -0.86 -29.61
C ALA A 615 -41.17 -2.38 -29.42
N MET A 616 -41.11 -2.87 -28.18
CA MET A 616 -41.34 -4.29 -27.87
C MET A 616 -42.80 -4.71 -28.08
N ASP A 617 -43.76 -3.87 -27.71
CA ASP A 617 -45.18 -4.15 -27.87
C ASP A 617 -45.59 -4.17 -29.35
N ILE A 618 -45.17 -3.17 -30.14
CA ILE A 618 -45.36 -3.13 -31.61
C ILE A 618 -44.74 -4.36 -32.25
N ALA A 619 -43.48 -4.70 -31.89
CA ALA A 619 -42.83 -5.89 -32.42
C ALA A 619 -43.60 -7.17 -32.05
N ARG A 620 -44.09 -7.30 -30.81
CA ARG A 620 -44.89 -8.46 -30.36
C ARG A 620 -46.15 -8.62 -31.20
N THR A 621 -46.92 -7.55 -31.40
CA THR A 621 -48.15 -7.59 -32.21
C THR A 621 -47.87 -7.89 -33.68
N VAL A 622 -46.79 -7.35 -34.26
CA VAL A 622 -46.39 -7.67 -35.64
C VAL A 622 -45.96 -9.15 -35.76
N TYR A 623 -45.16 -9.67 -34.82
CA TYR A 623 -44.77 -11.10 -34.82
C TYR A 623 -45.96 -12.04 -34.60
N GLN A 624 -46.95 -11.67 -33.78
CA GLN A 624 -48.18 -12.43 -33.59
C GLN A 624 -49.04 -12.51 -34.87
N ASN A 625 -48.95 -11.49 -35.73
CA ASN A 625 -49.71 -11.41 -36.99
C ASN A 625 -48.98 -12.00 -38.21
N HIS A 626 -47.73 -12.50 -38.06
CA HIS A 626 -46.95 -13.07 -39.16
C HIS A 626 -46.53 -14.53 -38.88
N THR A 627 -47.13 -15.47 -39.61
CA THR A 627 -46.87 -16.92 -39.49
C THR A 627 -45.73 -17.45 -40.39
N THR A 628 -45.09 -16.58 -41.18
CA THR A 628 -44.07 -16.97 -42.17
C THR A 628 -42.80 -16.12 -42.04
N LYS A 629 -41.66 -16.72 -42.40
CA LYS A 629 -40.31 -16.14 -42.21
C LYS A 629 -39.97 -15.13 -43.31
N VAL A 630 -40.31 -13.86 -43.08
CA VAL A 630 -39.99 -12.73 -43.98
C VAL A 630 -38.66 -12.08 -43.59
N SER A 631 -37.87 -11.61 -44.57
CA SER A 631 -36.53 -11.03 -44.35
C SER A 631 -36.50 -9.57 -43.88
N ASN A 632 -37.58 -8.82 -44.08
CA ASN A 632 -37.82 -7.49 -43.50
C ASN A 632 -39.30 -7.38 -43.12
N LEU A 633 -39.60 -7.11 -41.85
CA LEU A 633 -40.98 -6.91 -41.40
C LEU A 633 -41.39 -5.44 -41.52
N LEU A 634 -42.65 -5.20 -41.88
CA LEU A 634 -43.21 -3.87 -42.08
C LEU A 634 -44.25 -3.58 -41.00
N ALA A 635 -43.92 -2.73 -40.03
CA ALA A 635 -44.86 -2.36 -38.97
C ALA A 635 -45.93 -1.42 -39.54
N SER A 636 -47.19 -1.86 -39.59
CA SER A 636 -48.28 -0.97 -40.03
C SER A 636 -48.42 0.23 -39.08
N PRO A 637 -48.51 1.48 -39.58
CA PRO A 637 -48.75 2.65 -38.73
C PRO A 637 -50.01 2.54 -37.86
N ALA A 638 -51.02 1.77 -38.29
CA ALA A 638 -52.21 1.49 -37.49
C ALA A 638 -51.90 0.65 -36.24
N ILE A 639 -51.03 -0.36 -36.34
CA ILE A 639 -50.57 -1.16 -35.20
C ILE A 639 -49.77 -0.28 -34.24
N ALA A 640 -48.89 0.57 -34.76
CA ALA A 640 -48.13 1.51 -33.94
C ALA A 640 -49.04 2.47 -33.14
N ILE A 641 -50.08 3.02 -33.78
CA ILE A 641 -51.10 3.86 -33.12
C ILE A 641 -51.88 3.04 -32.07
N GLN A 642 -52.31 1.82 -32.38
CA GLN A 642 -53.01 0.93 -31.45
C GLN A 642 -52.19 0.63 -30.19
N CYS A 643 -50.88 0.37 -30.33
CA CYS A 643 -49.98 0.17 -29.20
C CYS A 643 -49.79 1.46 -28.37
N MET A 644 -49.69 2.63 -29.02
CA MET A 644 -49.64 3.92 -28.34
C MET A 644 -50.93 4.16 -27.53
N ASP A 645 -52.11 4.02 -28.14
CA ASP A 645 -53.40 4.20 -27.48
C ASP A 645 -53.62 3.22 -26.32
N SER A 646 -53.21 1.96 -26.49
CA SER A 646 -53.22 0.97 -25.41
C SER A 646 -52.35 1.40 -24.22
N MET A 647 -51.17 1.97 -24.48
CA MET A 647 -50.28 2.50 -23.43
C MET A 647 -50.84 3.77 -22.77
N ILE A 648 -51.48 4.66 -23.54
CA ILE A 648 -52.16 5.87 -23.04
C ILE A 648 -53.24 5.48 -22.03
N CYS A 649 -54.22 4.67 -22.48
CA CYS A 649 -55.33 4.21 -21.64
C CYS A 649 -54.84 3.45 -20.39
N ALA A 650 -53.88 2.53 -20.55
CA ALA A 650 -53.34 1.74 -19.45
C ALA A 650 -52.51 2.54 -18.43
N ARG A 651 -52.15 3.79 -18.70
CA ARG A 651 -51.52 4.69 -17.71
C ARG A 651 -52.50 5.71 -17.13
N GLN A 652 -53.39 6.27 -17.94
CA GLN A 652 -54.47 7.13 -17.45
C GLN A 652 -55.35 6.40 -16.42
N ALA A 653 -55.69 5.13 -16.68
CA ALA A 653 -56.43 4.29 -15.72
C ALA A 653 -55.69 4.03 -14.39
N ARG A 654 -54.34 4.06 -14.38
CA ARG A 654 -53.54 3.95 -13.15
C ARG A 654 -53.36 5.28 -12.41
N ALA A 655 -53.36 6.39 -13.13
CA ALA A 655 -53.30 7.73 -12.53
C ALA A 655 -54.66 8.18 -11.94
N GLY A 656 -55.78 7.65 -12.44
CA GLY A 656 -57.14 8.08 -12.08
C GLY A 656 -57.81 7.39 -10.89
N ILE A 657 -57.08 6.68 -10.02
CA ILE A 657 -57.69 5.87 -8.94
C ILE A 657 -57.94 6.70 -7.67
N VAL A 658 -59.02 7.49 -7.66
CA VAL A 658 -59.71 7.96 -6.45
C VAL A 658 -61.24 7.98 -6.69
N SER A 659 -61.99 7.32 -5.80
CA SER A 659 -63.45 7.40 -5.60
C SER A 659 -64.42 6.99 -6.74
N GLN A 660 -65.17 5.91 -6.48
CA GLN A 660 -66.46 5.58 -7.12
C GLN A 660 -67.61 5.91 -6.13
N PRO A 661 -68.58 6.78 -6.48
CA PRO A 661 -69.68 7.13 -5.57
C PRO A 661 -70.99 6.35 -5.84
N GLY A 662 -71.40 5.53 -4.87
CA GLY A 662 -72.82 5.30 -4.53
C GLY A 662 -73.65 4.31 -5.37
N SER A 663 -73.98 3.17 -4.75
CA SER A 663 -75.22 2.40 -5.00
C SER A 663 -75.82 1.99 -3.63
N PRO A 664 -77.16 1.90 -3.49
CA PRO A 664 -77.83 1.77 -2.19
C PRO A 664 -77.85 0.34 -1.62
N PRO A 665 -78.10 0.17 -0.31
CA PRO A 665 -78.03 -1.12 0.38
C PRO A 665 -79.30 -1.98 0.22
N ALA A 666 -79.14 -3.30 0.39
CA ALA A 666 -80.22 -4.27 0.55
C ALA A 666 -80.02 -5.11 1.82
N SER A 667 -81.12 -5.42 2.52
CA SER A 667 -81.13 -6.07 3.84
C SER A 667 -81.08 -7.61 3.78
N PRO A 668 -80.74 -8.33 4.87
CA PRO A 668 -80.21 -9.69 4.79
C PRO A 668 -81.20 -10.82 5.16
N PRO A 669 -80.91 -12.08 4.76
CA PRO A 669 -81.36 -13.29 5.45
C PRO A 669 -80.41 -13.68 6.61
N SER A 670 -80.83 -14.62 7.46
CA SER A 670 -80.24 -14.89 8.79
C SER A 670 -79.19 -16.01 8.85
N SER A 671 -78.49 -16.05 9.99
CA SER A 671 -77.33 -16.89 10.34
C SER A 671 -77.65 -18.32 10.82
N PRO A 672 -76.69 -19.26 10.69
CA PRO A 672 -76.38 -20.26 11.72
C PRO A 672 -75.19 -19.81 12.61
N SER A 673 -74.97 -20.53 13.73
CA SER A 673 -74.22 -20.03 14.89
C SER A 673 -72.71 -20.35 14.96
N THR A 674 -71.93 -19.33 15.32
CA THR A 674 -70.87 -19.32 16.34
C THR A 674 -69.86 -20.49 16.43
N ALA A 675 -68.58 -20.24 16.10
CA ALA A 675 -67.45 -20.25 17.05
C ALA A 675 -66.06 -20.10 16.38
N GLY A 676 -65.09 -19.53 17.11
CA GLY A 676 -63.64 -19.68 16.85
C GLY A 676 -63.01 -18.69 15.86
N ALA A 677 -62.20 -17.76 16.37
CA ALA A 677 -61.40 -16.84 15.55
C ALA A 677 -59.94 -17.30 15.39
N ALA A 678 -59.35 -17.05 14.22
CA ALA A 678 -57.93 -17.24 13.94
C ALA A 678 -57.38 -16.10 13.06
N THR A 679 -56.10 -15.77 13.21
CA THR A 679 -55.45 -14.60 12.60
C THR A 679 -55.02 -14.82 11.13
N PRO A 680 -54.92 -13.75 10.31
CA PRO A 680 -54.46 -13.84 8.92
C PRO A 680 -52.96 -14.23 8.81
N PRO A 681 -52.55 -14.85 7.68
CA PRO A 681 -51.23 -15.49 7.54
C PRO A 681 -50.10 -14.58 7.05
N SER A 682 -48.86 -15.04 7.28
CA SER A 682 -47.62 -14.48 6.73
C SER A 682 -47.51 -14.61 5.19
N PRO A 683 -46.74 -13.74 4.51
CA PRO A 683 -46.45 -13.89 3.08
C PRO A 683 -45.60 -15.15 2.78
N PRO A 684 -45.76 -15.77 1.59
CA PRO A 684 -45.16 -17.06 1.28
C PRO A 684 -43.69 -16.98 0.84
N GLY A 685 -42.95 -18.05 1.10
CA GLY A 685 -41.69 -18.34 0.41
C GLY A 685 -41.92 -18.83 -1.04
N PRO A 686 -40.89 -18.79 -1.90
CA PRO A 686 -41.02 -19.14 -3.31
C PRO A 686 -41.32 -20.64 -3.53
N HIS A 687 -42.15 -20.93 -4.54
CA HIS A 687 -42.52 -22.28 -4.95
C HIS A 687 -41.49 -22.90 -5.92
N ASP A 688 -41.33 -24.22 -5.85
CA ASP A 688 -40.40 -25.01 -6.67
C ASP A 688 -41.00 -25.37 -8.06
N GLN A 689 -40.17 -25.30 -9.11
CA GLN A 689 -40.40 -25.96 -10.41
C GLN A 689 -39.13 -26.60 -10.99
N LYS A 690 -38.72 -27.73 -10.39
CA LYS A 690 -38.17 -28.95 -11.04
C LYS A 690 -37.13 -28.76 -12.16
N GLN A 691 -35.88 -29.17 -11.88
CA GLN A 691 -35.02 -29.82 -12.88
C GLN A 691 -33.96 -30.72 -12.23
N GLY A 692 -33.70 -31.89 -12.82
CA GLY A 692 -32.45 -32.69 -12.68
C GLY A 692 -32.10 -33.33 -11.33
N HIS A 693 -31.84 -34.64 -11.31
CA HIS A 693 -31.17 -35.31 -10.19
C HIS A 693 -29.64 -35.30 -10.33
N TRP A 694 -28.92 -34.94 -9.27
CA TRP A 694 -27.83 -35.77 -8.74
C TRP A 694 -27.61 -35.42 -7.25
N ALA A 695 -27.37 -36.42 -6.39
CA ALA A 695 -27.25 -36.23 -4.95
C ALA A 695 -25.90 -36.75 -4.41
N PRO A 696 -25.15 -35.96 -3.60
CA PRO A 696 -24.01 -36.46 -2.84
C PRO A 696 -24.47 -37.24 -1.58
N PRO A 697 -23.64 -38.14 -1.03
CA PRO A 697 -24.02 -39.01 0.09
C PRO A 697 -24.10 -38.25 1.42
N GLY A 698 -24.99 -38.72 2.31
CA GLY A 698 -25.07 -38.25 3.70
C GLY A 698 -23.95 -38.79 4.59
N PRO A 699 -23.74 -38.21 5.79
CA PRO A 699 -22.70 -38.63 6.72
C PRO A 699 -22.97 -40.04 7.28
N PRO A 700 -21.93 -40.88 7.49
CA PRO A 700 -22.10 -42.23 8.01
C PRO A 700 -22.50 -42.24 9.48
N GLN A 701 -23.39 -43.16 9.85
CA GLN A 701 -23.68 -43.46 11.25
C GLN A 701 -22.56 -44.33 11.85
N LEU A 702 -22.16 -44.03 13.09
CA LEU A 702 -21.24 -44.88 13.85
C LEU A 702 -22.00 -46.06 14.47
N PRO A 703 -21.58 -47.32 14.24
CA PRO A 703 -22.24 -48.48 14.83
C PRO A 703 -21.87 -48.64 16.31
N ASN A 704 -22.86 -48.99 17.14
CA ASN A 704 -22.63 -49.43 18.53
C ASN A 704 -21.77 -50.70 18.55
N TRP A 705 -20.66 -50.67 19.27
CA TRP A 705 -19.91 -51.86 19.68
C TRP A 705 -19.83 -51.90 21.21
N ASN A 706 -20.23 -53.05 21.77
CA ASN A 706 -20.24 -53.36 23.20
C ASN A 706 -19.44 -54.67 23.40
N ILE A 707 -19.21 -55.10 24.64
CA ILE A 707 -18.35 -56.23 25.05
C ILE A 707 -16.86 -55.85 24.90
N SER A 708 -16.15 -55.42 25.96
CA SER A 708 -15.73 -56.13 27.19
C SER A 708 -14.62 -57.16 26.98
N THR A 709 -13.49 -57.01 27.67
CA THR A 709 -12.92 -58.07 28.54
C THR A 709 -11.71 -57.60 29.40
N TYR A 710 -11.69 -58.05 30.66
CA TYR A 710 -10.57 -58.28 31.60
C TYR A 710 -9.55 -57.20 32.07
N LYS A 711 -9.70 -56.88 33.37
CA LYS A 711 -8.67 -56.64 34.42
C LYS A 711 -7.74 -57.88 34.65
N PRO A 712 -6.73 -57.92 35.57
CA PRO A 712 -6.30 -57.00 36.65
C PRO A 712 -4.76 -56.65 36.55
N ALA A 713 -3.96 -56.20 37.54
CA ALA A 713 -4.06 -56.25 39.02
C ALA A 713 -3.06 -55.32 39.79
N TYR A 714 -3.27 -55.21 41.12
CA TYR A 714 -2.33 -54.81 42.21
C TYR A 714 -1.85 -53.34 42.29
N PHE A 715 -2.16 -52.57 43.35
CA PHE A 715 -1.52 -52.43 44.71
C PHE A 715 -0.25 -51.52 44.69
N THR A 716 -0.02 -50.51 45.55
CA THR A 716 -0.85 -49.88 46.63
C THR A 716 -0.33 -48.50 47.07
N MET A 717 -1.27 -47.59 47.38
CA MET A 717 -1.35 -46.59 48.47
C MET A 717 -0.12 -46.02 49.21
N THR A 718 -0.09 -44.68 49.29
CA THR A 718 -0.03 -43.83 50.52
C THR A 718 -0.31 -42.38 50.06
N GLU A 719 -1.43 -41.72 50.37
CA GLU A 719 -1.88 -41.12 51.65
C GLU A 719 -0.89 -40.09 52.24
N GLY A 720 -1.27 -38.83 52.57
CA GLY A 720 -2.55 -38.09 52.45
C GLY A 720 -2.28 -36.55 52.40
N GLN A 721 -3.20 -35.60 52.56
CA GLN A 721 -4.62 -35.60 52.98
C GLN A 721 -5.39 -34.38 52.40
N HIS A 722 -6.74 -34.45 52.37
CA HIS A 722 -7.80 -33.39 52.48
C HIS A 722 -7.62 -31.95 51.90
N ASN A 723 -8.66 -31.25 51.40
CA ASN A 723 -10.09 -31.53 51.13
C ASN A 723 -10.55 -30.55 50.00
N GLN A 724 -11.42 -30.92 49.04
CA GLN A 724 -12.90 -30.86 49.09
C GLN A 724 -13.50 -29.53 49.62
N GLY A 725 -14.47 -28.87 48.95
CA GLY A 725 -15.25 -29.30 47.76
C GLY A 725 -16.11 -28.19 47.07
N PRO A 726 -17.40 -28.46 46.73
CA PRO A 726 -17.92 -28.36 45.34
C PRO A 726 -18.73 -27.07 45.01
N VAL A 727 -19.02 -26.61 43.77
CA VAL A 727 -19.26 -27.14 42.38
C VAL A 727 -20.76 -27.37 42.02
N PHE A 728 -21.16 -27.01 40.77
CA PHE A 728 -22.47 -27.16 40.06
C PHE A 728 -23.64 -26.20 40.45
N SER A 729 -24.62 -25.86 39.58
CA SER A 729 -24.66 -25.66 38.10
C SER A 729 -25.99 -25.04 37.59
N SER A 730 -26.00 -24.64 36.30
CA SER A 730 -27.11 -24.77 35.31
C SER A 730 -28.50 -24.11 35.51
N GLY A 731 -28.95 -23.36 34.48
CA GLY A 731 -30.31 -23.53 33.93
C GLY A 731 -31.18 -22.29 33.64
N GLY A 732 -31.73 -22.22 32.41
CA GLY A 732 -33.00 -21.53 32.10
C GLY A 732 -32.97 -20.06 31.67
N GLY A 733 -33.94 -19.66 30.84
CA GLY A 733 -34.25 -18.28 30.45
C GLY A 733 -35.62 -18.20 29.75
N TYR A 734 -36.23 -17.02 29.62
CA TYR A 734 -37.47 -16.75 28.86
C TYR A 734 -37.65 -15.25 28.56
N TYR A 735 -38.41 -14.93 27.49
CA TYR A 735 -38.98 -13.60 27.17
C TYR A 735 -40.49 -13.59 27.49
N PRO A 736 -41.13 -12.41 27.67
CA PRO A 736 -42.17 -12.00 26.70
C PRO A 736 -42.23 -10.47 26.41
N GLN A 737 -43.35 -9.98 25.84
CA GLN A 737 -43.51 -8.70 25.14
C GLN A 737 -44.41 -7.66 25.85
N SER A 738 -44.59 -6.50 25.20
CA SER A 738 -45.41 -5.32 25.56
C SER A 738 -46.89 -5.40 25.14
N PRO A 739 -47.73 -4.45 25.61
CA PRO A 739 -48.89 -3.96 24.86
C PRO A 739 -48.86 -2.41 24.64
N THR A 740 -49.94 -1.84 24.10
CA THR A 740 -49.95 -0.61 23.29
C THR A 740 -51.15 0.31 23.57
N SER A 741 -51.12 1.56 23.06
CA SER A 741 -52.29 2.46 22.77
C SER A 741 -52.89 3.24 23.98
N GLN A 742 -53.57 4.39 23.86
CA GLN A 742 -53.79 5.32 22.72
C GLN A 742 -54.35 6.70 23.19
N GLN A 743 -54.62 7.61 22.24
CA GLN A 743 -55.48 8.82 22.29
C GLN A 743 -54.97 10.14 22.92
N SER A 744 -55.50 11.23 22.34
CA SER A 744 -55.27 12.66 22.62
C SER A 744 -56.43 13.47 22.02
N PRO A 745 -56.72 14.69 22.49
CA PRO A 745 -57.36 15.67 21.59
C PRO A 745 -56.90 17.15 21.73
N PHE A 746 -56.66 17.76 20.56
CA PHE A 746 -56.93 19.17 20.21
C PHE A 746 -56.17 20.33 20.90
N CYS A 747 -56.38 21.54 20.34
CA CYS A 747 -55.55 22.74 20.45
C CYS A 747 -56.38 23.95 20.93
N ASP A 748 -55.72 25.03 21.38
CA ASP A 748 -56.14 26.40 21.06
C ASP A 748 -54.98 27.43 21.14
N GLN A 749 -55.24 28.73 20.83
CA GLN A 749 -54.21 29.74 20.49
C GLN A 749 -53.95 30.87 21.53
N ASN A 750 -52.87 31.64 21.28
CA ASN A 750 -52.45 32.94 21.90
C ASN A 750 -53.55 34.04 21.89
N PRO A 751 -53.47 35.21 22.60
CA PRO A 751 -52.29 36.03 23.01
C PRO A 751 -52.44 36.63 24.46
N PRO A 752 -51.95 37.84 24.92
CA PRO A 752 -51.06 38.89 24.38
C PRO A 752 -49.96 39.48 25.36
N ILE A 753 -49.20 40.50 24.93
CA ILE A 753 -48.08 41.17 25.69
C ILE A 753 -47.98 42.70 25.39
N PRO A 754 -48.06 43.60 26.41
CA PRO A 754 -47.25 44.85 26.52
C PRO A 754 -47.00 45.26 28.02
N PRO A 755 -46.62 46.51 28.45
CA PRO A 755 -45.92 47.66 27.81
C PRO A 755 -44.72 48.30 28.60
N TYR A 756 -43.72 48.85 27.87
CA TYR A 756 -42.99 50.16 27.99
C TYR A 756 -42.52 50.79 29.34
N TRP A 757 -41.47 51.63 29.43
CA TRP A 757 -41.03 52.81 28.61
C TRP A 757 -39.55 53.23 28.90
N SER A 758 -38.86 54.24 28.31
CA SER A 758 -38.76 54.78 26.91
C SER A 758 -37.67 55.89 26.76
N THR A 759 -36.84 55.85 25.69
CA THR A 759 -36.32 57.00 24.85
C THR A 759 -35.36 58.09 25.44
N PRO A 760 -34.76 59.02 24.63
CA PRO A 760 -34.12 58.90 23.28
C PRO A 760 -32.82 59.76 23.07
N ALA A 761 -32.07 59.54 21.96
CA ALA A 761 -31.50 60.57 21.03
C ALA A 761 -30.60 59.99 19.89
N ASN A 762 -30.44 60.70 18.75
CA ASN A 762 -29.64 60.34 17.55
C ASN A 762 -29.44 61.62 16.67
N PRO A 763 -28.37 61.82 15.85
CA PRO A 763 -28.55 61.69 14.38
C PRO A 763 -27.31 61.39 13.47
N ARG A 764 -27.47 60.38 12.58
CA ARG A 764 -27.14 60.32 11.11
C ARG A 764 -25.71 60.36 10.48
N ALA A 765 -25.65 59.65 9.32
CA ALA A 765 -24.79 59.78 8.11
C ALA A 765 -23.37 59.16 8.08
N ALA A 766 -22.74 58.78 6.94
CA ALA A 766 -23.25 58.23 5.65
C ALA A 766 -22.08 57.68 4.74
N HIS A 767 -22.35 56.63 3.94
CA HIS A 767 -21.66 56.15 2.71
C HIS A 767 -20.12 55.88 2.61
N ASN A 768 -19.80 54.57 2.51
CA ASN A 768 -19.14 53.89 1.36
C ASN A 768 -17.58 53.80 1.17
N THR A 769 -17.17 52.74 0.45
CA THR A 769 -15.94 52.48 -0.37
C THR A 769 -14.56 52.13 0.27
N GLN A 770 -14.19 50.84 0.08
CA GLN A 770 -12.92 50.29 -0.49
C GLN A 770 -11.57 50.18 0.28
N GLU A 771 -10.89 49.05 -0.01
CA GLU A 771 -9.47 48.65 0.20
C GLU A 771 -8.50 49.42 -0.75
N PRO A 772 -7.12 49.37 -0.66
CA PRO A 772 -6.26 48.22 -0.27
C PRO A 772 -4.87 48.50 0.42
N ASP A 773 -4.02 47.44 0.43
CA ASP A 773 -2.55 47.28 0.72
C ASP A 773 -1.64 48.43 0.17
N PRO A 774 -0.32 48.65 0.56
CA PRO A 774 0.61 47.71 1.21
C PRO A 774 1.72 48.25 2.20
N ARG A 775 2.63 47.32 2.56
CA ARG A 775 3.96 47.33 3.28
C ARG A 775 4.97 48.49 2.94
N PRO A 776 6.22 48.55 3.51
CA PRO A 776 6.71 48.69 4.92
C PRO A 776 7.92 49.71 5.08
N LYS A 777 8.52 49.94 6.28
CA LYS A 777 10.00 50.20 6.50
C LYS A 777 10.51 50.52 7.94
N ARG A 778 11.76 50.06 8.20
CA ARG A 778 12.88 50.41 9.14
C ARG A 778 12.84 51.59 10.16
N GLY A 779 13.58 51.46 11.28
CA GLY A 779 14.03 52.53 12.21
C GLY A 779 15.20 52.09 13.16
N ASN A 780 16.02 53.01 13.73
CA ASN A 780 17.39 52.75 14.26
C ASN A 780 17.72 53.44 15.65
N HIS A 781 18.80 53.02 16.34
CA HIS A 781 19.62 53.76 17.38
C HIS A 781 19.06 54.03 18.82
N SER A 782 19.82 54.36 19.92
CA SER A 782 21.25 54.16 20.37
C SER A 782 21.54 54.74 21.82
N LYS A 783 22.73 54.43 22.44
CA LYS A 783 23.53 55.13 23.52
C LYS A 783 23.41 54.86 25.07
N ASN A 784 24.62 54.79 25.73
CA ASN A 784 25.09 55.26 27.08
C ASN A 784 24.45 54.72 28.42
N SER A 785 25.02 54.79 29.66
CA SER A 785 26.38 54.91 30.29
C SER A 785 26.34 54.63 31.85
N PHE A 786 27.44 54.74 32.62
CA PHE A 786 27.67 54.37 34.07
C PHE A 786 26.77 55.03 35.17
N GLY A 787 26.77 54.67 36.50
CA GLY A 787 27.69 53.88 37.37
C GLY A 787 27.23 53.59 38.87
N PRO A 788 28.16 53.22 39.81
CA PRO A 788 27.93 52.69 41.21
C PRO A 788 28.19 53.76 42.36
N PRO A 789 28.41 53.51 43.72
CA PRO A 789 28.66 52.29 44.56
C PRO A 789 28.14 52.25 46.07
N SER A 790 28.76 51.37 46.92
CA SER A 790 29.10 51.41 48.38
C SER A 790 28.18 51.00 49.60
N HIS A 791 28.55 49.84 50.23
CA HIS A 791 28.86 49.53 51.68
C HIS A 791 27.86 49.04 52.80
N HIS A 792 28.30 47.99 53.55
CA HIS A 792 28.00 47.48 54.93
C HIS A 792 26.58 46.91 55.29
N ASP A 793 26.34 45.90 56.18
CA ASP A 793 27.17 44.88 56.91
C ASP A 793 26.34 43.63 57.40
N GLU A 794 26.98 42.70 58.14
CA GLU A 794 26.65 41.29 58.60
C GLU A 794 25.53 41.09 59.70
N PRO A 795 25.20 39.86 60.26
CA PRO A 795 25.85 38.51 60.21
C PRO A 795 24.99 37.20 60.05
N GLU A 796 25.69 36.06 59.84
CA GLU A 796 25.43 34.64 60.27
C GLU A 796 24.13 33.85 59.96
N ALA A 797 24.11 32.51 59.72
CA ALA A 797 25.18 31.51 59.45
C ALA A 797 24.65 30.18 58.83
N SER A 798 25.48 29.50 58.01
CA SER A 798 25.59 28.02 57.75
C SER A 798 24.35 27.19 57.28
N ALA A 799 24.43 26.22 56.34
CA ALA A 799 25.56 25.64 55.60
C ALA A 799 25.16 25.04 54.22
N GLU A 800 26.12 25.09 53.29
CA GLU A 800 26.56 24.06 52.30
C GLU A 800 25.58 23.25 51.40
N PHE A 801 25.86 23.05 50.10
CA PHE A 801 26.74 23.78 49.17
C PHE A 801 26.33 23.52 47.70
N SER A 802 26.83 24.34 46.77
CA SER A 802 26.51 24.33 45.32
C SER A 802 27.78 23.97 44.50
N SER A 803 27.86 23.91 43.16
CA SER A 803 26.93 24.06 42.03
C SER A 803 27.54 23.44 40.75
N GLN A 804 26.81 23.48 39.65
CA GLN A 804 27.31 23.23 38.28
C GLN A 804 28.20 24.40 37.79
N ALA A 805 29.07 24.13 36.81
CA ALA A 805 29.57 25.15 35.88
C ALA A 805 29.78 24.57 34.46
N ARG A 806 29.67 25.42 33.42
CA ARG A 806 29.92 25.07 31.99
C ARG A 806 31.13 25.86 31.43
N PRO A 807 31.82 25.35 30.39
CA PRO A 807 33.04 25.96 29.86
C PRO A 807 32.81 26.92 28.66
N PRO A 808 33.74 27.85 28.42
CA PRO A 808 33.95 28.52 27.12
C PRO A 808 35.39 28.17 26.58
N PRO A 809 36.11 28.92 25.72
CA PRO A 809 36.70 28.34 24.49
C PRO A 809 38.25 28.44 24.40
N ILE A 810 38.82 27.97 23.28
CA ILE A 810 40.28 27.90 23.03
C ILE A 810 40.63 28.51 21.65
N GLN A 811 41.68 29.35 21.59
CA GLN A 811 42.49 29.56 20.38
C GLN A 811 43.98 29.87 20.69
N THR A 812 44.86 29.29 19.85
CA THR A 812 46.20 29.76 19.39
C THR A 812 47.37 30.06 20.35
N ALA A 813 48.51 29.40 20.05
CA ALA A 813 49.92 29.78 20.30
C ALA A 813 50.42 29.79 21.78
N THR A 814 51.71 29.68 22.11
CA THR A 814 52.96 29.82 21.33
C THR A 814 54.07 28.84 21.80
N ARG A 815 55.16 28.68 21.02
CA ARG A 815 56.36 27.88 21.36
C ARG A 815 57.23 28.52 22.45
N SER A 816 57.85 27.73 23.33
CA SER A 816 59.32 27.65 23.57
C SER A 816 59.68 26.64 24.68
N ALA A 817 60.94 26.20 24.77
CA ALA A 817 61.36 25.12 25.67
C ALA A 817 62.79 25.27 26.24
N THR A 818 62.98 24.78 27.47
CA THR A 818 64.25 24.56 28.20
C THR A 818 64.08 23.30 29.07
N ARG A 819 64.92 22.26 28.95
CA ARG A 819 66.19 22.04 29.70
C ARG A 819 65.99 21.92 31.23
N SER A 820 66.41 20.86 31.94
CA SER A 820 67.10 19.61 31.53
C SER A 820 66.93 18.42 32.53
N ALA A 821 67.02 17.20 32.00
CA ALA A 821 67.77 16.01 32.47
C ALA A 821 67.67 15.41 33.90
N THR A 822 67.64 14.07 33.93
CA THR A 822 68.49 13.20 34.81
C THR A 822 68.64 11.79 34.16
N ARG A 823 69.57 10.95 34.64
CA ARG A 823 70.08 9.72 33.96
C ARG A 823 70.52 8.64 34.99
N PRO A 824 70.46 7.33 34.66
CA PRO A 824 71.65 6.44 34.69
C PRO A 824 71.88 5.77 33.29
N GLU A 825 73.08 5.47 32.76
CA GLU A 825 74.15 4.51 33.17
C GLU A 825 73.79 3.04 32.89
N THR A 826 74.69 2.13 32.46
CA THR A 826 76.18 2.10 32.43
C THR A 826 76.77 1.83 31.01
N ALA A 827 78.01 1.32 30.88
CA ALA A 827 78.76 1.11 29.62
C ALA A 827 79.57 -0.22 29.60
N SER A 828 80.13 -0.61 28.44
CA SER A 828 81.00 -1.79 28.26
C SER A 828 82.09 -1.55 27.18
N THR A 829 83.17 -2.35 27.16
CA THR A 829 84.44 -1.98 26.50
C THR A 829 85.30 -3.14 25.96
N TYR A 830 86.11 -2.82 24.92
CA TYR A 830 87.43 -3.39 24.52
C TYR A 830 87.58 -4.70 23.69
N ARG A 831 88.69 -4.69 22.91
CA ARG A 831 89.42 -5.78 22.18
C ARG A 831 88.83 -6.28 20.85
N ALA A 832 89.64 -6.73 19.85
CA ALA A 832 91.08 -6.51 19.54
C ALA A 832 91.44 -7.02 18.11
N HIS A 833 92.56 -6.56 17.54
CA HIS A 833 93.14 -7.11 16.29
C HIS A 833 93.88 -8.44 16.49
N ARG A 834 93.97 -9.26 15.42
CA ARG A 834 95.10 -10.18 15.13
C ARG A 834 95.38 -10.29 13.61
N HIS A 835 96.64 -10.60 13.35
CA HIS A 835 97.42 -10.85 12.12
C HIS A 835 96.73 -11.43 10.85
N GLY A 836 97.33 -11.12 9.68
CA GLY A 836 97.25 -11.91 8.42
C GLY A 836 98.21 -13.12 8.42
N PRO A 837 98.60 -13.72 7.25
CA PRO A 837 98.94 -13.06 5.99
C PRO A 837 98.11 -13.53 4.76
N ALA A 838 98.71 -13.72 3.57
CA ALA A 838 98.06 -13.53 2.26
C ALA A 838 98.28 -14.66 1.20
N ALA A 839 97.63 -14.46 0.04
CA ALA A 839 97.74 -15.15 -1.27
C ALA A 839 97.02 -16.51 -1.45
N PRO A 840 96.64 -16.92 -2.69
CA PRO A 840 96.58 -16.19 -3.96
C PRO A 840 95.21 -16.22 -4.70
N ASP A 841 95.18 -15.48 -5.81
CA ASP A 841 94.39 -15.55 -7.08
C ASP A 841 93.51 -16.80 -7.36
N ASP A 842 92.42 -16.75 -8.15
CA ASP A 842 91.79 -15.67 -8.95
C ASP A 842 90.45 -15.20 -8.28
N ASP A 843 89.40 -14.59 -8.87
CA ASP A 843 88.98 -14.24 -10.24
C ASP A 843 87.94 -13.06 -10.25
N TYR A 844 87.66 -12.50 -11.44
CA TYR A 844 86.64 -11.52 -11.84
C TYR A 844 86.55 -10.16 -11.09
N PRO A 845 86.97 -9.04 -11.73
CA PRO A 845 87.16 -7.75 -11.04
C PRO A 845 86.00 -6.75 -11.11
N ASP A 846 85.91 -5.90 -10.09
CA ASP A 846 85.05 -4.71 -10.01
C ASP A 846 85.74 -3.48 -10.68
N PRO A 847 85.12 -2.80 -11.67
CA PRO A 847 85.80 -1.79 -12.48
C PRO A 847 85.95 -0.42 -11.79
N VAL A 848 87.07 -0.26 -11.10
CA VAL A 848 87.53 1.01 -10.49
C VAL A 848 87.61 2.19 -11.49
N THR A 849 87.44 3.39 -10.93
CA THR A 849 87.42 4.71 -11.58
C THR A 849 88.27 4.88 -12.84
N ARG A 850 87.65 5.46 -13.88
CA ARG A 850 88.35 6.24 -14.91
C ARG A 850 87.82 7.65 -14.98
N SER A 851 88.52 8.56 -14.29
CA SER A 851 88.55 9.96 -14.74
C SER A 851 89.11 9.95 -16.16
N ARG A 852 88.27 10.30 -17.14
CA ARG A 852 88.70 10.45 -18.54
C ARG A 852 88.01 11.66 -19.12
N THR A 853 88.67 12.81 -19.01
CA THR A 853 88.38 14.04 -19.74
C THR A 853 88.57 13.80 -21.24
N ARG A 854 87.60 13.09 -21.83
CA ARG A 854 87.55 12.80 -23.26
C ARG A 854 87.09 14.06 -23.98
N GLY A 855 88.04 14.97 -24.20
CA GLY A 855 87.89 16.01 -25.21
C GLY A 855 87.44 15.34 -26.50
N VAL A 856 86.41 15.90 -27.16
CA VAL A 856 85.80 15.27 -28.32
C VAL A 856 86.83 15.24 -29.44
N SER A 857 87.30 14.04 -29.79
CA SER A 857 88.21 13.87 -30.93
C SER A 857 87.47 14.25 -32.20
N ARG A 858 88.08 15.11 -33.01
CA ARG A 858 87.65 15.42 -34.36
C ARG A 858 87.92 14.20 -35.26
N ASP A 859 86.95 13.86 -36.10
CA ASP A 859 87.11 12.79 -37.08
C ASP A 859 87.97 13.25 -38.26
N ALA A 860 88.85 12.36 -38.74
CA ALA A 860 89.82 12.65 -39.78
C ALA A 860 89.13 12.80 -41.15
N GLY A 861 88.86 14.05 -41.54
CA GLY A 861 88.21 14.41 -42.81
C GLY A 861 87.30 15.63 -42.73
N VAL A 862 86.89 16.04 -41.53
CA VAL A 862 86.05 17.24 -41.34
C VAL A 862 86.92 18.51 -41.30
N SER A 863 86.58 19.54 -42.10
CA SER A 863 87.26 20.84 -42.06
C SER A 863 86.94 21.61 -40.77
N ASP A 864 87.85 22.50 -40.37
CA ASP A 864 87.73 23.27 -39.12
C ASP A 864 86.43 24.08 -39.09
N GLU A 865 86.09 24.73 -40.20
CA GLU A 865 84.88 25.53 -40.36
C GLU A 865 83.59 24.71 -40.21
N VAL A 866 83.50 23.50 -40.78
CA VAL A 866 82.34 22.62 -40.60
C VAL A 866 82.27 22.08 -39.16
N TRP A 867 83.42 21.81 -38.54
CA TRP A 867 83.46 21.38 -37.15
C TRP A 867 83.02 22.49 -36.18
N GLU A 868 83.48 23.73 -36.37
CA GLU A 868 83.04 24.87 -35.57
C GLU A 868 81.56 25.20 -35.79
N GLN A 869 81.07 25.19 -37.03
CA GLN A 869 79.64 25.34 -37.32
C GLN A 869 78.80 24.27 -36.60
N LEU A 870 79.24 23.01 -36.59
CA LEU A 870 78.56 21.94 -35.87
C LEU A 870 78.58 22.15 -34.35
N GLN A 871 79.71 22.55 -33.76
CA GLN A 871 79.80 22.84 -32.33
C GLN A 871 78.94 24.06 -31.93
N GLN A 872 78.90 25.11 -32.76
CA GLN A 872 78.02 26.26 -32.57
C GLN A 872 76.54 25.89 -32.69
N ALA A 873 76.17 25.04 -33.65
CA ALA A 873 74.81 24.52 -33.80
C ALA A 873 74.39 23.70 -32.59
N ILE A 874 75.22 22.76 -32.10
CA ILE A 874 74.97 21.96 -30.90
C ILE A 874 74.83 22.85 -29.66
N LYS A 875 75.68 23.87 -29.50
CA LYS A 875 75.60 24.84 -28.39
C LYS A 875 74.29 25.63 -28.42
N THR A 876 73.90 26.11 -29.60
CA THR A 876 72.65 26.85 -29.82
C THR A 876 71.43 25.97 -29.54
N GLN A 877 71.40 24.76 -30.09
CA GLN A 877 70.33 23.78 -29.88
C GLN A 877 70.16 23.43 -28.40
N LYS A 878 71.27 23.18 -27.67
CA LYS A 878 71.22 22.93 -26.22
C LYS A 878 70.69 24.13 -25.43
N SER A 879 71.08 25.36 -25.78
CA SER A 879 70.50 26.55 -25.13
C SER A 879 69.00 26.71 -25.41
N GLN A 880 68.54 26.35 -26.62
CA GLN A 880 67.12 26.39 -26.98
C GLN A 880 66.32 25.28 -26.29
N GLN A 881 66.89 24.08 -26.09
CA GLN A 881 66.26 23.01 -25.32
C GLN A 881 66.11 23.41 -23.85
N ALA A 882 67.18 23.86 -23.18
CA ALA A 882 67.12 24.31 -21.79
C ALA A 882 66.13 25.47 -21.59
N ALA A 883 66.03 26.40 -22.56
CA ALA A 883 65.06 27.49 -22.53
C ALA A 883 63.61 27.03 -22.74
N ARG A 884 63.37 25.93 -23.47
CA ARG A 884 62.05 25.30 -23.61
C ARG A 884 61.67 24.51 -22.35
N GLU A 885 62.59 23.71 -21.83
CA GLU A 885 62.40 22.92 -20.60
C GLU A 885 62.06 23.82 -19.42
N LYS A 886 62.79 24.93 -19.23
CA LYS A 886 62.49 25.92 -18.19
C LYS A 886 61.08 26.52 -18.31
N LYS A 887 60.63 26.86 -19.53
CA LYS A 887 59.27 27.36 -19.76
C LYS A 887 58.19 26.31 -19.49
N ILE A 888 58.41 25.07 -19.91
CA ILE A 888 57.50 23.95 -19.64
C ILE A 888 57.36 23.73 -18.13
N GLN A 889 58.45 23.83 -17.38
CA GLN A 889 58.42 23.68 -15.92
C GLN A 889 57.75 24.87 -15.21
N GLU A 890 58.04 26.11 -15.63
CA GLU A 890 57.34 27.32 -15.13
C GLU A 890 55.83 27.27 -15.39
N GLU A 891 55.41 26.75 -16.55
CA GLU A 891 54.00 26.57 -16.90
C GLU A 891 53.34 25.43 -16.11
N ALA A 892 54.03 24.30 -15.92
CA ALA A 892 53.55 23.20 -15.08
C ALA A 892 53.39 23.60 -13.61
N GLU A 893 54.31 24.40 -13.06
CA GLU A 893 54.19 24.96 -11.71
C GLU A 893 53.03 25.97 -11.59
N ARG A 894 52.75 26.75 -12.64
CA ARG A 894 51.58 27.63 -12.70
C ARG A 894 50.27 26.84 -12.67
N VAL A 895 50.11 25.86 -13.57
CA VAL A 895 48.91 25.00 -13.65
C VAL A 895 48.70 24.21 -12.35
N LYS A 896 49.78 23.73 -11.72
CA LYS A 896 49.69 23.07 -10.41
C LYS A 896 49.12 23.98 -9.33
N ARG A 897 49.56 25.25 -9.26
CA ARG A 897 49.03 26.23 -8.30
C ARG A 897 47.56 26.55 -8.56
N GLU A 898 47.19 26.77 -9.82
CA GLU A 898 45.79 27.01 -10.23
C GLU A 898 44.89 25.82 -9.83
N ALA A 899 45.36 24.58 -9.98
CA ALA A 899 44.64 23.38 -9.56
C ALA A 899 44.53 23.23 -8.02
N GLU A 900 45.59 23.52 -7.27
CA GLU A 900 45.55 23.51 -5.80
C GLU A 900 44.60 24.60 -5.24
N GLU A 901 44.53 25.77 -5.88
CA GLU A 901 43.64 26.87 -5.48
C GLU A 901 42.18 26.53 -5.80
N ALA A 902 41.91 25.96 -6.98
CA ALA A 902 40.59 25.46 -7.36
C ALA A 902 40.09 24.33 -6.42
N GLN A 903 40.96 23.42 -5.99
CA GLN A 903 40.60 22.38 -5.01
C GLN A 903 40.22 22.96 -3.64
N ARG A 904 40.92 24.00 -3.17
CA ARG A 904 40.61 24.67 -1.90
C ARG A 904 39.24 25.38 -1.98
N ALA A 905 39.00 26.12 -3.06
CA ALA A 905 37.70 26.78 -3.30
C ALA A 905 36.54 25.78 -3.39
N ALA A 906 36.74 24.62 -4.03
CA ALA A 906 35.74 23.57 -4.09
C ALA A 906 35.44 22.95 -2.70
N ALA A 907 36.47 22.71 -1.89
CA ALA A 907 36.31 22.19 -0.53
C ALA A 907 35.59 23.17 0.41
N GLU A 908 35.89 24.47 0.31
CA GLU A 908 35.22 25.52 1.10
C GLU A 908 33.75 25.68 0.68
N ALA A 909 33.46 25.66 -0.62
CA ALA A 909 32.09 25.67 -1.14
C ALA A 909 31.27 24.45 -0.69
N GLU A 910 31.88 23.26 -0.57
CA GLU A 910 31.19 22.07 -0.07
C GLU A 910 30.97 22.13 1.45
N ALA A 911 31.94 22.63 2.23
CA ALA A 911 31.78 22.85 3.67
C ALA A 911 30.61 23.81 3.97
N LEU A 912 30.45 24.88 3.19
CA LEU A 912 29.31 25.80 3.29
C LEU A 912 27.96 25.13 2.99
N LYS A 913 27.87 24.22 2.00
CA LYS A 913 26.65 23.44 1.74
C LYS A 913 26.30 22.52 2.92
N ILE A 914 27.30 21.80 3.44
CA ILE A 914 27.13 20.91 4.59
C ILE A 914 26.64 21.70 5.81
N GLN A 915 27.21 22.87 6.08
CA GLN A 915 26.79 23.74 7.18
C GLN A 915 25.35 24.27 6.98
N ALA A 916 25.00 24.67 5.76
CA ALA A 916 23.64 25.12 5.42
C ALA A 916 22.59 23.98 5.53
N GLN A 917 22.95 22.75 5.18
CA GLN A 917 22.06 21.59 5.35
C GLN A 917 21.89 21.24 6.84
N GLN A 918 22.98 21.17 7.61
CA GLN A 918 22.93 20.92 9.05
C GLN A 918 22.07 21.96 9.80
N ALA A 919 22.06 23.22 9.34
CA ALA A 919 21.19 24.27 9.87
C ALA A 919 19.70 23.97 9.61
N LYS A 920 19.34 23.60 8.37
CA LYS A 920 17.96 23.17 8.02
C LYS A 920 17.53 21.95 8.81
N ASP A 921 18.37 20.91 8.87
CA ASP A 921 18.08 19.70 9.63
C ASP A 921 17.85 20.01 11.12
N ALA A 922 18.55 21.01 11.68
CA ALA A 922 18.38 21.44 13.06
C ALA A 922 17.09 22.27 13.27
N GLU A 923 16.66 23.06 12.28
CA GLU A 923 15.39 23.79 12.31
C GLU A 923 14.19 22.83 12.17
N GLU A 924 14.25 21.87 11.24
CA GLU A 924 13.21 20.85 11.06
C GLU A 924 13.05 19.96 12.31
N ARG A 925 14.15 19.57 12.95
CA ARG A 925 14.11 18.83 14.23
C ARG A 925 13.44 19.63 15.34
N ARG A 926 13.68 20.94 15.45
CA ARG A 926 12.99 21.81 16.44
C ARG A 926 11.49 21.90 16.16
N LEU A 927 11.10 22.06 14.89
CA LEU A 927 9.69 22.10 14.50
C LEU A 927 8.99 20.76 14.81
N LEU A 928 9.67 19.63 14.57
CA LEU A 928 9.17 18.29 14.90
C LEU A 928 9.04 18.08 16.41
N GLU A 929 10.03 18.52 17.21
CA GLU A 929 9.96 18.49 18.68
C GLU A 929 8.81 19.34 19.23
N GLU A 930 8.57 20.53 18.67
CA GLU A 930 7.43 21.38 19.05
C GLU A 930 6.08 20.73 18.70
N GLN A 931 5.96 20.16 17.49
CA GLN A 931 4.76 19.40 17.10
C GLN A 931 4.51 18.19 18.00
N GLN A 932 5.55 17.42 18.35
CA GLN A 932 5.45 16.31 19.30
C GLN A 932 5.06 16.79 20.70
N ALA A 933 5.63 17.91 21.18
CA ALA A 933 5.28 18.50 22.47
C ALA A 933 3.82 19.01 22.51
N LYS A 934 3.31 19.55 21.40
CA LYS A 934 1.90 19.95 21.25
C LYS A 934 0.99 18.72 21.25
N ALA A 935 1.27 17.72 20.42
CA ALA A 935 0.50 16.46 20.36
C ALA A 935 0.49 15.74 21.72
N ALA A 936 1.60 15.75 22.47
CA ALA A 936 1.68 15.17 23.81
C ALA A 936 0.81 15.93 24.84
N LYS A 937 0.69 17.27 24.74
CA LYS A 937 -0.24 18.06 25.57
C LYS A 937 -1.70 17.73 25.23
N GLU A 938 -2.03 17.65 23.95
CA GLU A 938 -3.38 17.33 23.47
C GLU A 938 -3.80 15.89 23.85
N ALA A 939 -2.90 14.92 23.71
CA ALA A 939 -3.12 13.54 24.15
C ALA A 939 -3.35 13.43 25.67
N ARG A 940 -2.60 14.17 26.50
CA ARG A 940 -2.83 14.24 27.96
C ARG A 940 -4.17 14.88 28.30
N ALA A 941 -4.61 15.89 27.55
CA ALA A 941 -5.93 16.49 27.71
C ALA A 941 -7.06 15.52 27.31
N ALA A 942 -6.88 14.77 26.22
CA ALA A 942 -7.82 13.74 25.77
C ALA A 942 -7.94 12.57 26.76
N ASP A 943 -6.83 12.07 27.30
CA ASP A 943 -6.82 11.04 28.35
C ASP A 943 -7.53 11.52 29.64
N LYS A 944 -7.29 12.77 30.07
CA LYS A 944 -7.99 13.38 31.20
C LYS A 944 -9.50 13.47 30.95
N LYS A 945 -9.95 13.87 29.75
CA LYS A 945 -11.36 13.87 29.35
C LYS A 945 -11.96 12.45 29.33
N ARG A 946 -11.25 11.47 28.76
CA ARG A 946 -11.67 10.06 28.72
C ARG A 946 -11.86 9.48 30.11
N LYS A 947 -10.92 9.71 31.03
CA LYS A 947 -11.00 9.25 32.42
C LYS A 947 -12.11 9.93 33.22
N ALA A 948 -12.42 11.20 32.94
CA ALA A 948 -13.59 11.87 33.52
C ALA A 948 -14.90 11.26 33.02
N CYS A 949 -15.04 11.08 31.70
CA CYS A 949 -16.22 10.47 31.09
C CYS A 949 -16.45 9.02 31.56
N GLN A 950 -15.37 8.23 31.71
CA GLN A 950 -15.46 6.87 32.23
C GLN A 950 -15.94 6.83 33.69
N ARG A 951 -15.42 7.70 34.57
CA ARG A 951 -15.88 7.79 35.97
C ARG A 951 -17.35 8.17 36.09
N GLU A 952 -17.84 9.03 35.20
CA GLU A 952 -19.25 9.42 35.17
C GLU A 952 -20.14 8.28 34.66
N LEU A 953 -19.69 7.49 33.68
CA LEU A 953 -20.36 6.27 33.26
C LEU A 953 -20.41 5.22 34.39
N GLU A 954 -19.31 5.03 35.11
CA GLU A 954 -19.22 4.14 36.29
C GLU A 954 -20.16 4.62 37.42
N ARG A 955 -20.31 5.93 37.63
CA ARG A 955 -21.28 6.52 38.57
C ARG A 955 -22.73 6.20 38.17
N LEU A 956 -23.10 6.47 36.92
CA LEU A 956 -24.46 6.21 36.40
C LEU A 956 -24.80 4.71 36.42
N GLN A 957 -23.85 3.84 36.10
CA GLN A 957 -24.02 2.39 36.21
C GLN A 957 -24.24 1.93 37.66
N LYS A 958 -23.55 2.53 38.63
CA LYS A 958 -23.76 2.23 40.05
C LYS A 958 -25.13 2.71 40.53
N GLU A 959 -25.52 3.93 40.20
CA GLU A 959 -26.85 4.48 40.54
C GLU A 959 -27.99 3.62 39.99
N GLU A 960 -27.82 3.07 38.78
CA GLU A 960 -28.77 2.13 38.18
C GLU A 960 -28.77 0.76 38.87
N GLN A 961 -27.60 0.19 39.22
CA GLN A 961 -27.54 -1.05 39.99
C GLN A 961 -28.18 -0.92 41.38
N ASP A 962 -27.98 0.21 42.07
CA ASP A 962 -28.56 0.44 43.38
C ASP A 962 -30.08 0.71 43.29
N ARG A 963 -30.59 1.34 42.23
CA ARG A 963 -32.03 1.37 41.90
C ARG A 963 -32.61 -0.04 41.71
N GLN A 964 -31.96 -0.88 40.89
CA GLN A 964 -32.42 -2.24 40.61
C GLN A 964 -32.39 -3.14 41.86
N ARG A 965 -31.39 -2.97 42.74
CA ARG A 965 -31.32 -3.64 44.04
C ARG A 965 -32.48 -3.26 44.95
N GLU A 966 -32.83 -1.97 45.03
CA GLU A 966 -33.95 -1.53 45.86
C GLU A 966 -35.29 -2.02 45.30
N GLN A 967 -35.51 -1.95 43.98
CA GLN A 967 -36.69 -2.53 43.34
C GLN A 967 -36.81 -4.05 43.59
N ALA A 968 -35.69 -4.78 43.51
CA ALA A 968 -35.66 -6.21 43.85
C ALA A 968 -35.96 -6.46 45.34
N ARG A 969 -35.47 -5.60 46.26
CA ARG A 969 -35.78 -5.66 47.70
C ARG A 969 -37.26 -5.44 47.97
N VAL A 970 -37.86 -4.43 47.35
CA VAL A 970 -39.30 -4.11 47.41
C VAL A 970 -40.12 -5.30 46.89
N GLN A 971 -39.80 -5.80 45.69
CA GLN A 971 -40.50 -6.95 45.10
C GLN A 971 -40.35 -8.24 45.93
N ALA A 972 -39.20 -8.44 46.59
CA ALA A 972 -38.98 -9.57 47.49
C ALA A 972 -39.81 -9.48 48.78
N LYS A 973 -40.04 -8.29 49.35
CA LYS A 973 -40.98 -8.12 50.47
C LYS A 973 -42.42 -8.39 50.02
N LEU A 974 -42.85 -7.83 48.89
CA LEU A 974 -44.21 -8.04 48.34
C LEU A 974 -44.50 -9.53 48.07
N LYS A 975 -43.52 -10.29 47.58
CA LYS A 975 -43.62 -11.76 47.43
C LYS A 975 -43.82 -12.51 48.75
N ARG A 976 -43.39 -11.96 49.90
CA ARG A 976 -43.62 -12.53 51.24
C ARG A 976 -44.99 -12.15 51.81
N VAL A 977 -45.49 -10.95 51.51
CA VAL A 977 -46.88 -10.54 51.86
C VAL A 977 -47.91 -11.39 51.10
N GLY A 978 -47.54 -11.90 49.93
CA GLY A 978 -48.32 -12.88 49.19
C GLY A 978 -49.50 -12.26 48.43
N LYS A 979 -50.48 -13.08 48.06
CA LYS A 979 -51.68 -12.63 47.35
C LYS A 979 -52.73 -12.17 48.36
N CYS A 980 -53.58 -11.21 47.97
CA CYS A 980 -54.66 -10.74 48.86
C CYS A 980 -55.64 -11.89 49.17
N ARG A 981 -56.52 -11.70 50.17
CA ARG A 981 -57.52 -12.70 50.63
C ARG A 981 -58.48 -13.29 49.58
N ALA A 982 -58.42 -12.82 48.34
CA ALA A 982 -59.21 -13.28 47.19
C ALA A 982 -58.33 -13.80 46.03
N GLY A 983 -57.04 -14.08 46.26
CA GLY A 983 -56.14 -14.69 45.28
C GLY A 983 -55.47 -13.73 44.28
N TYR A 984 -55.69 -12.42 44.38
CA TYR A 984 -55.10 -11.42 43.47
C TYR A 984 -53.76 -10.88 43.96
N GLU A 985 -52.84 -10.60 43.03
CA GLU A 985 -51.53 -10.00 43.31
C GLU A 985 -51.62 -8.49 43.57
N TRP A 986 -50.63 -7.92 44.26
CA TRP A 986 -50.59 -6.51 44.61
C TRP A 986 -49.86 -5.67 43.56
N ILE A 987 -50.49 -4.58 43.12
CA ILE A 987 -49.99 -3.62 42.13
C ILE A 987 -49.71 -2.29 42.84
N MET A 988 -48.48 -1.80 42.75
CA MET A 988 -48.10 -0.50 43.28
C MET A 988 -48.86 0.61 42.56
N GLN A 989 -49.42 1.54 43.32
CA GLN A 989 -50.11 2.74 42.83
C GLN A 989 -49.14 3.94 42.83
N TYR A 990 -49.49 4.99 42.09
CA TYR A 990 -48.65 6.20 41.95
C TYR A 990 -48.47 7.00 43.25
N ASP A 991 -49.33 6.77 44.25
CA ASP A 991 -49.28 7.38 45.59
C ASP A 991 -48.42 6.58 46.59
N GLY A 992 -47.81 5.46 46.16
CA GLY A 992 -47.03 4.57 47.02
C GLY A 992 -47.86 3.54 47.80
N SER A 993 -49.18 3.52 47.64
CA SER A 993 -50.03 2.43 48.12
C SER A 993 -49.98 1.20 47.20
N TYR A 994 -50.55 0.08 47.65
CA TYR A 994 -50.67 -1.17 46.91
C TYR A 994 -52.15 -1.56 46.80
N ARG A 995 -52.65 -1.73 45.59
CA ARG A 995 -54.01 -2.20 45.30
C ARG A 995 -53.94 -3.58 44.67
N CYS A 996 -54.82 -4.51 45.05
CA CYS A 996 -54.81 -5.82 44.40
C CYS A 996 -55.30 -5.73 42.94
N ALA A 997 -54.89 -6.66 42.08
CA ALA A 997 -55.27 -6.69 40.67
C ALA A 997 -56.80 -6.81 40.44
N GLY A 998 -57.54 -7.33 41.44
CA GLY A 998 -59.01 -7.33 41.46
C GLY A 998 -59.64 -6.02 41.96
N GLY A 999 -58.86 -4.95 42.14
CA GLY A 999 -59.30 -3.59 42.50
C GLY A 999 -59.80 -3.37 43.94
N ALA A 1000 -60.39 -4.39 44.55
CA ALA A 1000 -61.22 -4.30 45.77
C ALA A 1000 -60.45 -4.23 47.10
N HIS A 1001 -59.14 -4.50 47.12
CA HIS A 1001 -58.33 -4.44 48.35
C HIS A 1001 -57.16 -3.48 48.17
N CYS A 1002 -56.88 -2.69 49.20
CA CYS A 1002 -55.74 -1.77 49.29
C CYS A 1002 -54.91 -2.08 50.54
N MET A 1003 -53.64 -1.67 50.51
CA MET A 1003 -52.65 -1.85 51.56
C MET A 1003 -51.60 -0.73 51.44
N THR A 1004 -51.21 -0.11 52.54
CA THR A 1004 -50.14 0.91 52.55
C THR A 1004 -48.75 0.26 52.50
N ALA A 1005 -47.71 1.03 52.16
CA ALA A 1005 -46.33 0.56 52.24
C ALA A 1005 -45.95 0.09 53.65
N ALA A 1006 -46.46 0.76 54.70
CA ALA A 1006 -46.24 0.38 56.10
C ALA A 1006 -46.85 -0.99 56.44
N GLU A 1007 -48.09 -1.26 56.01
CA GLU A 1007 -48.75 -2.56 56.19
C GLU A 1007 -48.08 -3.68 55.37
N ALA A 1008 -47.49 -3.34 54.23
CA ALA A 1008 -46.63 -4.25 53.45
C ALA A 1008 -45.24 -4.48 54.07
N GLY A 1009 -44.90 -3.78 55.16
CA GLY A 1009 -43.61 -3.85 55.83
C GLY A 1009 -42.44 -3.30 55.00
N LEU A 1010 -42.70 -2.36 54.08
CA LEU A 1010 -41.75 -1.83 53.09
C LEU A 1010 -40.86 -0.69 53.61
#